data_AF-A0A8K9WMR1-F1
#
_entry.id   AF-A0A8K9WMR1-F1
#
_cell.length_a   1.000
_cell.length_b   1.000
_cell.length_c   1.000
_cell.angle_alpha   90.00
_cell.angle_beta   90.00
_cell.angle_gamma   90.00
#
_symmetry.space_group_name_H-M   'P 1'
#
loop_
_entity.id
_entity.type
_entity.pdbx_description
1 polymer ?
#
loop_
_entity_poly.entity_id
_entity_poly.type
_entity_poly.pdbx_seq_one_letter_code
_entity_poly.pdbx_strand_id
1 'polypeptide(L)'
;MTENDRHSLQVITCALFTLITLPIETLVDFDSCPTVCDCSERKTYTISCFDIDVIPTFPASTDTLWLLETRLKSVPGDVFSNLVNISRIYISVDLTLKRLERHSFYNLKKITHIEIRNARSLSYIDPEAFKNLPNLKYLGIFNTGLTIFPDLTNIHSDDMNFILEITDHPYISEVPANSFRGITNQVLTVMLYSNGFTDIQHHAFNGTKLDAVYLHRNRRLTRMDENMFSGTVSGPILLDVSLTAVSSLPTAGLESLRELMARSAWNLKKLPPIKTFKHLTSADLTYPSHCCGFKNLKKKRGYLEYIICNLTAFYDQQQKSSVGPLTVPSLQGDPTADTADREPSEEGFRDGVFKETQGDPWRDFHSSLNYHAYFGGQPDDDVGFGEMLKNPQEDTSQNFDNRYDYVVCEEGEEVTCAPAPDEFNPCEDIMGFSFLRVSVWFVSLLAVVGNVVVLLVLLTSHYKLSVSRFLMCHLAFADLCMGIYLLLIASVDLHTKMEYYNHAIDWQTGPGCGLAGFLTVFASELSVYTLTVITLERWYAITFAMRLDRKLRLPHATAVMLAGWFFCLLLAMLPLVGVSSYQKVSICLPMDTKSTMAQVYIISVLILNILAFLVICTCYMKIYCAVHNPYYCPGSKDTNIAKRMAILIFTDFLCMAPISFYAMSAVVDRPLITVSNSKILLVLFYPLNSCANPFLYAIFTKAFRGDIFILLSKVGLCQRRAQLFRGQAVSSKGSSRVCQQVQGGKKRDTDRKRTGGPEEVPIHLQEYSGSGHTYIQLASQQPSPEESRSLET
;
A
#
# COMPACT_ATOMS: atom_id res chain seq x y z
N MET A 1 -42.62 90.61 -67.32
CA MET A 1 -41.44 89.94 -66.73
C MET A 1 -40.97 90.80 -65.58
N THR A 2 -40.78 90.27 -64.36
CA THR A 2 -41.00 88.87 -63.93
C THR A 2 -41.45 88.83 -62.47
N GLU A 3 -42.36 87.92 -62.16
CA GLU A 3 -42.95 87.71 -60.82
C GLU A 3 -42.00 86.96 -59.86
N ASN A 4 -40.70 87.02 -60.13
CA ASN A 4 -39.69 86.10 -59.63
C ASN A 4 -38.84 86.73 -58.50
N ASP A 5 -38.55 88.03 -58.59
CA ASP A 5 -37.61 88.71 -57.69
C ASP A 5 -38.14 88.90 -56.25
N ARG A 6 -39.47 88.80 -56.07
CA ARG A 6 -40.08 88.87 -54.72
C ARG A 6 -39.95 87.56 -53.94
N HIS A 7 -39.81 86.42 -54.61
CA HIS A 7 -39.53 85.13 -53.96
C HIS A 7 -38.09 85.04 -53.47
N SER A 8 -37.13 85.53 -54.26
CA SER A 8 -35.69 85.47 -53.94
C SER A 8 -35.35 86.04 -52.56
N LEU A 9 -35.98 87.15 -52.17
CA LEU A 9 -35.68 87.83 -50.90
C LEU A 9 -36.27 87.11 -49.66
N GLN A 10 -37.41 86.44 -49.80
CA GLN A 10 -38.02 85.65 -48.73
C GLN A 10 -37.28 84.32 -48.48
N VAL A 11 -36.78 83.68 -49.54
CA VAL A 11 -35.97 82.46 -49.41
C VAL A 11 -34.68 82.72 -48.64
N ILE A 12 -34.00 83.85 -48.92
CA ILE A 12 -32.76 84.23 -48.23
C ILE A 12 -33.00 84.57 -46.74
N THR A 13 -34.12 85.23 -46.40
CA THR A 13 -34.44 85.51 -44.98
C THR A 13 -34.84 84.26 -44.21
N CYS A 14 -35.55 83.30 -44.82
CA CYS A 14 -35.82 82.02 -44.18
C CYS A 14 -34.54 81.20 -43.96
N ALA A 15 -33.65 81.12 -44.96
CA ALA A 15 -32.40 80.37 -44.86
C ALA A 15 -31.48 80.88 -43.72
N LEU A 16 -31.38 82.20 -43.56
CA LEU A 16 -30.63 82.83 -42.47
C LEU A 16 -31.24 82.56 -41.09
N PHE A 17 -32.57 82.47 -40.97
CA PHE A 17 -33.21 82.13 -39.69
C PHE A 17 -33.04 80.65 -39.34
N THR A 18 -33.15 79.74 -40.30
CA THR A 18 -32.93 78.30 -40.08
C THR A 18 -31.48 77.95 -39.68
N LEU A 19 -30.50 78.78 -40.04
CA LEU A 19 -29.11 78.62 -39.63
C LEU A 19 -28.82 79.08 -38.19
N ILE A 20 -29.75 79.77 -37.54
CA ILE A 20 -29.59 80.33 -36.18
C ILE A 20 -30.40 79.51 -35.14
N THR A 21 -31.27 78.59 -35.59
CA THR A 21 -32.11 77.74 -34.72
C THR A 21 -31.90 76.24 -34.93
N LEU A 22 -30.74 75.82 -35.43
CA LEU A 22 -30.25 74.48 -35.11
C LEU A 22 -29.98 74.43 -33.59
N PRO A 23 -30.24 73.30 -32.91
CA PRO A 23 -29.66 73.11 -31.59
C PRO A 23 -28.14 73.19 -31.73
N ILE A 24 -27.47 73.71 -30.70
CA ILE A 24 -26.04 73.44 -30.57
C ILE A 24 -25.95 71.94 -30.28
N GLU A 25 -25.70 71.15 -31.31
CA GLU A 25 -24.95 69.90 -31.14
C GLU A 25 -23.65 70.31 -30.45
N THR A 26 -23.60 70.09 -29.15
CA THR A 26 -22.33 70.08 -28.43
C THR A 26 -21.42 69.14 -29.20
N LEU A 27 -20.25 69.62 -29.63
CA LEU A 27 -19.15 68.69 -29.92
C LEU A 27 -18.88 67.97 -28.61
N VAL A 28 -19.51 66.80 -28.45
CA VAL A 28 -19.17 65.83 -27.41
C VAL A 28 -17.80 65.33 -27.81
N ASP A 29 -16.80 65.84 -27.10
CA ASP A 29 -15.39 65.57 -27.39
C ASP A 29 -15.17 64.06 -27.31
N PHE A 30 -14.84 63.42 -28.43
CA PHE A 30 -14.98 61.97 -28.59
C PHE A 30 -13.96 61.14 -27.77
N ASP A 31 -12.96 61.82 -27.18
CA ASP A 31 -12.00 61.26 -26.21
C ASP A 31 -12.26 61.72 -24.75
N SER A 32 -13.39 62.39 -24.48
CA SER A 32 -13.73 62.83 -23.11
C SER A 32 -14.16 61.67 -22.20
N CYS A 33 -13.62 61.68 -20.97
CA CYS A 33 -13.93 60.68 -19.95
C CYS A 33 -15.41 60.77 -19.50
N PRO A 34 -16.14 59.65 -19.35
CA PRO A 34 -17.48 59.66 -18.77
C PRO A 34 -17.47 60.22 -17.35
N THR A 35 -18.34 61.20 -17.06
CA THR A 35 -18.39 61.95 -15.78
C THR A 35 -18.65 61.12 -14.51
N VAL A 36 -18.98 59.83 -14.65
CA VAL A 36 -19.23 58.87 -13.55
C VAL A 36 -18.09 57.83 -13.43
N CYS A 37 -16.97 58.05 -14.12
CA CYS A 37 -15.81 57.17 -14.14
C CYS A 37 -14.51 57.98 -13.98
N ASP A 38 -13.46 57.35 -13.44
CA ASP A 38 -12.10 57.86 -13.42
C ASP A 38 -11.33 57.33 -14.64
N CYS A 39 -10.63 58.20 -15.38
CA CYS A 39 -9.85 57.84 -16.55
C CYS A 39 -8.37 58.18 -16.35
N SER A 40 -7.51 57.18 -16.52
CA SER A 40 -6.06 57.30 -16.26
C SER A 40 -5.26 56.95 -17.49
N GLU A 41 -4.44 57.90 -17.96
CA GLU A 41 -3.63 57.78 -19.19
C GLU A 41 -2.18 57.33 -18.94
N ARG A 42 -1.82 56.99 -17.69
CA ARG A 42 -0.41 56.92 -17.25
C ARG A 42 0.49 55.93 -18.02
N LYS A 43 -0.09 54.91 -18.69
CA LYS A 43 0.60 54.01 -19.64
C LYS A 43 -0.35 53.39 -20.69
N THR A 44 -1.59 53.08 -20.30
CA THR A 44 -2.67 52.60 -21.16
C THR A 44 -3.95 53.31 -20.74
N TYR A 45 -4.84 53.65 -21.70
CA TYR A 45 -6.08 54.35 -21.39
C TYR A 45 -7.01 53.44 -20.59
N THR A 46 -7.09 53.71 -19.29
CA THR A 46 -7.75 52.84 -18.30
C THR A 46 -8.93 53.59 -17.70
N ILE A 47 -10.13 53.03 -17.80
CA ILE A 47 -11.36 53.59 -17.24
C ILE A 47 -11.81 52.76 -16.04
N SER A 48 -12.15 53.42 -14.93
CA SER A 48 -12.70 52.80 -13.72
C SER A 48 -14.02 53.45 -13.34
N CYS A 49 -15.13 52.73 -13.48
CA CYS A 49 -16.47 53.21 -13.14
C CYS A 49 -16.95 52.59 -11.83
N PHE A 50 -17.57 53.41 -10.99
CA PHE A 50 -18.07 53.03 -9.67
C PHE A 50 -19.56 53.36 -9.54
N ASP A 51 -20.32 52.51 -8.83
CA ASP A 51 -21.71 52.79 -8.41
C ASP A 51 -22.73 53.09 -9.55
N ILE A 52 -22.45 52.65 -10.78
CA ILE A 52 -23.28 52.90 -11.97
C ILE A 52 -24.49 51.95 -12.08
N ASP A 53 -25.67 52.49 -12.44
CA ASP A 53 -26.89 51.72 -12.76
C ASP A 53 -27.01 51.33 -14.24
N VAL A 54 -26.27 52.02 -15.13
CA VAL A 54 -26.26 51.83 -16.59
C VAL A 54 -24.84 52.03 -17.09
N ILE A 55 -24.39 51.19 -18.03
CA ILE A 55 -23.06 51.28 -18.64
C ILE A 55 -23.02 52.51 -19.58
N PRO A 56 -22.11 53.48 -19.39
CA PRO A 56 -21.97 54.63 -20.28
C PRO A 56 -21.24 54.28 -21.59
N THR A 57 -21.30 55.17 -22.58
CA THR A 57 -20.46 55.08 -23.78
C THR A 57 -19.00 55.44 -23.45
N PHE A 58 -18.06 54.58 -23.79
CA PHE A 58 -16.62 54.81 -23.55
C PHE A 58 -15.88 55.25 -24.84
N PRO A 59 -14.82 56.05 -24.73
CA PRO A 59 -13.90 56.34 -25.84
C PRO A 59 -13.32 55.07 -26.49
N ALA A 60 -13.22 55.07 -27.83
CA ALA A 60 -12.67 53.94 -28.60
C ALA A 60 -11.17 53.67 -28.35
N SER A 61 -10.49 54.64 -27.71
CA SER A 61 -9.10 54.60 -27.24
C SER A 61 -8.89 53.68 -26.02
N THR A 62 -9.95 53.27 -25.31
CA THR A 62 -9.90 52.42 -24.10
C THR A 62 -9.19 51.08 -24.31
N ASP A 63 -8.17 50.79 -23.48
CA ASP A 63 -7.46 49.49 -23.42
C ASP A 63 -7.97 48.61 -22.26
N THR A 64 -8.25 49.19 -21.11
CA THR A 64 -8.65 48.43 -19.90
C THR A 64 -9.84 49.11 -19.23
N LEU A 65 -10.90 48.33 -18.97
CA LEU A 65 -12.13 48.78 -18.32
C LEU A 65 -12.34 48.04 -16.99
N TRP A 66 -12.59 48.80 -15.92
CA TRP A 66 -13.01 48.30 -14.61
C TRP A 66 -14.42 48.79 -14.28
N LEU A 67 -15.34 47.86 -14.05
CA LEU A 67 -16.68 48.11 -13.52
C LEU A 67 -16.71 47.56 -12.09
N LEU A 68 -16.75 48.45 -11.10
CA LEU A 68 -16.56 48.14 -9.68
C LEU A 68 -17.77 48.61 -8.85
N GLU A 69 -18.24 47.76 -7.93
CA GLU A 69 -19.35 48.09 -7.01
C GLU A 69 -20.61 48.62 -7.74
N THR A 70 -20.92 48.05 -8.91
CA THR A 70 -21.98 48.54 -9.79
C THR A 70 -23.37 48.04 -9.40
N ARG A 71 -24.40 48.69 -9.97
CA ARG A 71 -25.83 48.39 -9.79
C ARG A 71 -26.51 47.95 -11.10
N LEU A 72 -25.77 47.28 -11.98
CA LEU A 72 -26.25 46.85 -13.28
C LEU A 72 -27.21 45.66 -13.12
N LYS A 73 -28.43 45.74 -13.66
CA LYS A 73 -29.36 44.59 -13.65
C LYS A 73 -28.92 43.48 -14.62
N SER A 74 -28.25 43.87 -15.70
CA SER A 74 -27.83 43.05 -16.83
C SER A 74 -26.71 43.76 -17.59
N VAL A 75 -25.76 43.01 -18.15
CA VAL A 75 -24.86 43.55 -19.20
C VAL A 75 -25.62 43.46 -20.53
N PRO A 76 -25.90 44.58 -21.24
CA PRO A 76 -26.60 44.54 -22.53
C PRO A 76 -25.77 43.86 -23.64
N GLY A 77 -26.43 43.48 -24.72
CA GLY A 77 -25.74 43.08 -25.96
C GLY A 77 -25.01 44.25 -26.63
N ASP A 78 -23.92 43.95 -27.34
CA ASP A 78 -23.10 44.88 -28.14
C ASP A 78 -22.51 46.08 -27.38
N VAL A 79 -22.67 46.18 -26.06
CA VAL A 79 -22.29 47.37 -25.26
C VAL A 79 -20.79 47.73 -25.33
N PHE A 80 -19.92 46.76 -25.66
CA PHE A 80 -18.48 46.96 -25.84
C PHE A 80 -18.04 46.98 -27.32
N SER A 81 -18.95 46.90 -28.29
CA SER A 81 -18.63 46.73 -29.73
C SER A 81 -17.74 47.82 -30.31
N ASN A 82 -17.85 49.03 -29.77
CA ASN A 82 -17.16 50.23 -30.27
C ASN A 82 -15.71 50.33 -29.76
N LEU A 83 -15.30 49.47 -28.83
CA LEU A 83 -14.01 49.56 -28.14
C LEU A 83 -12.93 48.79 -28.90
N VAL A 84 -12.53 49.31 -30.07
CA VAL A 84 -11.59 48.67 -31.01
C VAL A 84 -10.23 48.36 -30.36
N ASN A 85 -9.85 49.09 -29.31
CA ASN A 85 -8.61 48.88 -28.56
C ASN A 85 -8.74 48.03 -27.27
N ILE A 86 -9.94 47.57 -26.90
CA ILE A 86 -10.14 46.90 -25.61
C ILE A 86 -9.32 45.61 -25.49
N SER A 87 -8.55 45.52 -24.42
CA SER A 87 -7.64 44.42 -24.07
C SER A 87 -8.10 43.70 -22.81
N ARG A 88 -8.70 44.40 -21.84
CA ARG A 88 -9.18 43.81 -20.58
C ARG A 88 -10.49 44.41 -20.11
N ILE A 89 -11.41 43.56 -19.65
CA ILE A 89 -12.65 43.97 -18.98
C ILE A 89 -12.78 43.24 -17.65
N TYR A 90 -12.92 44.01 -16.57
CA TYR A 90 -13.14 43.52 -15.21
C TYR A 90 -14.51 43.98 -14.71
N ILE A 91 -15.35 43.05 -14.25
CA ILE A 91 -16.63 43.31 -13.61
C ILE A 91 -16.57 42.71 -12.20
N SER A 92 -16.59 43.54 -11.16
CA SER A 92 -16.39 43.07 -9.79
C SER A 92 -17.35 43.73 -8.80
N VAL A 93 -17.88 42.93 -7.86
CA VAL A 93 -18.72 43.37 -6.73
C VAL A 93 -20.08 43.96 -7.17
N ASP A 94 -20.69 43.47 -8.26
CA ASP A 94 -22.09 43.81 -8.56
C ASP A 94 -23.07 42.89 -7.79
N LEU A 95 -23.82 43.46 -6.85
CA LEU A 95 -24.81 42.73 -6.05
C LEU A 95 -26.15 42.54 -6.77
N THR A 96 -26.37 43.22 -7.89
CA THR A 96 -27.65 43.35 -8.59
C THR A 96 -27.69 42.68 -9.98
N LEU A 97 -26.53 42.43 -10.57
CA LEU A 97 -26.34 41.78 -11.87
C LEU A 97 -26.94 40.39 -11.85
N LYS A 98 -27.99 40.19 -12.66
CA LYS A 98 -28.71 38.91 -12.75
C LYS A 98 -28.35 38.09 -13.97
N ARG A 99 -27.88 38.74 -15.03
CA ARG A 99 -27.68 38.10 -16.33
C ARG A 99 -26.63 38.80 -17.20
N LEU A 100 -25.98 38.02 -18.05
CA LEU A 100 -25.38 38.52 -19.29
C LEU A 100 -26.38 38.27 -20.43
N GLU A 101 -26.69 39.30 -21.22
CA GLU A 101 -27.57 39.17 -22.38
C GLU A 101 -26.79 38.65 -23.60
N ARG A 102 -27.52 38.27 -24.66
CA ARG A 102 -26.91 37.88 -25.95
C ARG A 102 -25.96 38.96 -26.46
N HIS A 103 -24.78 38.54 -26.94
CA HIS A 103 -23.72 39.41 -27.48
C HIS A 103 -23.12 40.43 -26.51
N SER A 104 -23.18 40.22 -25.17
CA SER A 104 -22.48 41.09 -24.20
C SER A 104 -20.97 41.26 -24.50
N PHE A 105 -20.29 40.20 -24.92
CA PHE A 105 -18.89 40.17 -25.31
C PHE A 105 -18.77 39.55 -26.71
N TYR A 106 -18.95 40.39 -27.74
CA TYR A 106 -18.98 39.96 -29.14
C TYR A 106 -17.92 40.66 -30.00
N ASN A 107 -17.20 39.89 -30.83
CA ASN A 107 -16.32 40.38 -31.89
C ASN A 107 -15.16 41.31 -31.42
N LEU A 108 -14.78 41.23 -30.14
CA LEU A 108 -13.76 42.09 -29.52
C LEU A 108 -12.35 41.62 -29.91
N LYS A 109 -11.88 41.98 -31.12
CA LYS A 109 -10.66 41.42 -31.74
C LYS A 109 -9.37 41.52 -30.91
N LYS A 110 -9.25 42.50 -29.99
CA LYS A 110 -8.07 42.70 -29.15
C LYS A 110 -8.24 42.24 -27.70
N ILE A 111 -9.42 41.75 -27.29
CA ILE A 111 -9.62 41.33 -25.89
C ILE A 111 -8.67 40.17 -25.56
N THR A 112 -8.03 40.25 -24.40
CA THR A 112 -7.10 39.22 -23.89
C THR A 112 -7.54 38.67 -22.54
N HIS A 113 -8.21 39.47 -21.71
CA HIS A 113 -8.70 39.05 -20.39
C HIS A 113 -10.13 39.53 -20.15
N ILE A 114 -11.01 38.64 -19.70
CA ILE A 114 -12.33 38.98 -19.15
C ILE A 114 -12.46 38.34 -17.78
N GLU A 115 -12.83 39.13 -16.76
CA GLU A 115 -13.03 38.64 -15.40
C GLU A 115 -14.36 39.15 -14.81
N ILE A 116 -15.16 38.25 -14.26
CA ILE A 116 -16.43 38.53 -13.58
C ILE A 116 -16.37 37.96 -12.16
N ARG A 117 -16.35 38.81 -11.13
CA ARG A 117 -16.09 38.43 -9.74
C ARG A 117 -17.13 38.92 -8.74
N ASN A 118 -17.53 38.04 -7.80
CA ASN A 118 -18.43 38.34 -6.68
C ASN A 118 -19.82 38.85 -7.13
N ALA A 119 -20.24 38.50 -8.35
CA ALA A 119 -21.54 38.84 -8.94
C ALA A 119 -22.63 37.88 -8.42
N ARG A 120 -22.96 37.95 -7.13
CA ARG A 120 -23.74 36.90 -6.43
C ARG A 120 -25.17 36.72 -6.91
N SER A 121 -25.74 37.71 -7.60
CA SER A 121 -27.07 37.63 -8.21
C SER A 121 -27.06 37.03 -9.64
N LEU A 122 -25.89 36.88 -10.26
CA LEU A 122 -25.73 36.47 -11.66
C LEU A 122 -26.09 35.00 -11.78
N SER A 123 -27.26 34.73 -12.35
CA SER A 123 -27.91 33.40 -12.34
C SER A 123 -28.16 32.86 -13.75
N TYR A 124 -27.91 33.66 -14.79
CA TYR A 124 -27.99 33.28 -16.19
C TYR A 124 -26.89 33.93 -17.03
N ILE A 125 -26.35 33.19 -18.00
CA ILE A 125 -25.46 33.71 -19.05
C ILE A 125 -26.04 33.19 -20.36
N ASP A 126 -26.28 34.07 -21.33
CA ASP A 126 -26.74 33.68 -22.65
C ASP A 126 -25.67 32.86 -23.41
N PRO A 127 -26.03 31.78 -24.14
CA PRO A 127 -25.05 30.98 -24.91
C PRO A 127 -24.30 31.74 -26.02
N GLU A 128 -24.79 32.91 -26.44
CA GLU A 128 -24.10 33.82 -27.34
C GLU A 128 -23.56 35.08 -26.61
N ALA A 129 -23.50 35.10 -25.27
CA ALA A 129 -22.92 36.21 -24.50
C ALA A 129 -21.41 36.36 -24.74
N PHE A 130 -20.67 35.26 -24.94
CA PHE A 130 -19.25 35.25 -25.29
C PHE A 130 -19.06 34.67 -26.69
N LYS A 131 -18.70 35.50 -27.68
CA LYS A 131 -18.72 35.08 -29.09
C LYS A 131 -17.65 35.75 -29.96
N ASN A 132 -16.88 34.94 -30.69
CA ASN A 132 -15.84 35.38 -31.63
C ASN A 132 -14.79 36.31 -30.98
N LEU A 133 -13.98 35.76 -30.08
CA LEU A 133 -13.01 36.47 -29.24
C LEU A 133 -11.59 35.92 -29.48
N PRO A 134 -11.00 36.13 -30.68
CA PRO A 134 -9.87 35.34 -31.20
C PRO A 134 -8.55 35.50 -30.43
N ASN A 135 -8.36 36.57 -29.66
CA ASN A 135 -7.15 36.81 -28.85
C ASN A 135 -7.38 36.62 -27.34
N LEU A 136 -8.53 36.09 -26.93
CA LEU A 136 -8.87 35.90 -25.52
C LEU A 136 -7.95 34.82 -24.92
N LYS A 137 -7.17 35.19 -23.90
CA LYS A 137 -6.22 34.32 -23.19
C LYS A 137 -6.78 33.81 -21.87
N TYR A 138 -7.61 34.62 -21.22
CA TYR A 138 -8.14 34.36 -19.88
C TYR A 138 -9.63 34.71 -19.78
N LEU A 139 -10.43 33.74 -19.34
CA LEU A 139 -11.82 33.95 -18.94
C LEU A 139 -12.00 33.48 -17.49
N GLY A 140 -12.21 34.44 -16.59
CA GLY A 140 -12.43 34.19 -15.16
C GLY A 140 -13.87 34.48 -14.73
N ILE A 141 -14.54 33.52 -14.09
CA ILE A 141 -15.85 33.67 -13.47
C ILE A 141 -15.76 33.18 -12.02
N PHE A 142 -16.09 34.04 -11.06
CA PHE A 142 -15.83 33.82 -9.64
C PHE A 142 -17.01 34.19 -8.75
N ASN A 143 -17.45 33.28 -7.87
CA ASN A 143 -18.41 33.55 -6.79
C ASN A 143 -19.69 34.23 -7.31
N THR A 144 -20.37 33.57 -8.25
CA THR A 144 -21.63 34.04 -8.84
C THR A 144 -22.81 33.15 -8.45
N GLY A 145 -24.03 33.61 -8.75
CA GLY A 145 -25.29 32.89 -8.47
C GLY A 145 -25.63 31.77 -9.46
N LEU A 146 -24.71 31.37 -10.34
CA LEU A 146 -24.96 30.37 -11.38
C LEU A 146 -25.32 29.00 -10.79
N THR A 147 -26.36 28.40 -11.36
CA THR A 147 -26.87 27.05 -11.01
C THR A 147 -26.61 26.01 -12.12
N ILE A 148 -26.27 26.48 -13.32
CA ILE A 148 -26.01 25.68 -14.52
C ILE A 148 -24.62 26.08 -15.04
N PHE A 149 -23.88 25.13 -15.62
CA PHE A 149 -22.60 25.40 -16.25
C PHE A 149 -22.80 26.28 -17.50
N PRO A 150 -22.06 27.38 -17.69
CA PRO A 150 -22.27 28.29 -18.83
C PRO A 150 -21.87 27.64 -20.16
N ASP A 151 -22.63 27.89 -21.22
CA ASP A 151 -22.21 27.54 -22.58
C ASP A 151 -21.14 28.55 -23.06
N LEU A 152 -19.96 28.03 -23.40
CA LEU A 152 -18.79 28.80 -23.84
C LEU A 152 -18.33 28.38 -25.25
N THR A 153 -19.12 27.57 -25.95
CA THR A 153 -18.73 26.89 -27.20
C THR A 153 -18.43 27.85 -28.37
N ASN A 154 -18.94 29.08 -28.30
CA ASN A 154 -18.86 30.11 -29.36
C ASN A 154 -17.67 31.08 -29.22
N ILE A 155 -16.77 30.90 -28.25
CA ILE A 155 -15.65 31.82 -27.99
C ILE A 155 -14.68 31.86 -29.17
N HIS A 156 -14.21 30.70 -29.64
CA HIS A 156 -13.27 30.53 -30.75
C HIS A 156 -12.01 31.42 -30.62
N SER A 157 -11.22 31.20 -29.55
CA SER A 157 -9.91 31.81 -29.39
C SER A 157 -8.83 31.04 -30.16
N ASP A 158 -7.93 31.77 -30.82
CA ASP A 158 -6.75 31.26 -31.53
C ASP A 158 -5.46 31.39 -30.68
N ASP A 159 -5.54 31.94 -29.46
CA ASP A 159 -4.38 32.04 -28.58
C ASP A 159 -3.86 30.66 -28.18
N MET A 160 -2.53 30.52 -28.10
CA MET A 160 -1.84 29.26 -27.85
C MET A 160 -2.18 28.64 -26.50
N ASN A 161 -2.38 29.46 -25.45
CA ASN A 161 -2.53 29.01 -24.07
C ASN A 161 -3.77 29.66 -23.43
N PHE A 162 -4.96 29.09 -23.66
CA PHE A 162 -6.19 29.57 -23.06
C PHE A 162 -6.33 29.08 -21.61
N ILE A 163 -6.65 29.99 -20.68
CA ILE A 163 -6.97 29.67 -19.29
C ILE A 163 -8.45 29.98 -19.04
N LEU A 164 -9.22 28.95 -18.68
CA LEU A 164 -10.60 29.06 -18.21
C LEU A 164 -10.64 28.83 -16.70
N GLU A 165 -11.12 29.81 -15.94
CA GLU A 165 -11.25 29.72 -14.48
C GLU A 165 -12.69 29.97 -14.04
N ILE A 166 -13.35 28.91 -13.54
CA ILE A 166 -14.73 28.95 -13.05
C ILE A 166 -14.71 28.41 -11.62
N THR A 167 -14.88 29.28 -10.62
CA THR A 167 -14.61 28.93 -9.21
C THR A 167 -15.59 29.57 -8.22
N ASP A 168 -15.67 28.96 -7.03
CA ASP A 168 -16.55 29.36 -5.92
C ASP A 168 -18.05 29.41 -6.29
N HIS A 169 -18.53 28.53 -7.19
CA HIS A 169 -19.96 28.36 -7.51
C HIS A 169 -20.59 27.21 -6.71
N PRO A 170 -21.26 27.46 -5.56
CA PRO A 170 -21.76 26.40 -4.70
C PRO A 170 -23.01 25.66 -5.24
N TYR A 171 -23.62 26.16 -6.32
CA TYR A 171 -24.90 25.66 -6.84
C TYR A 171 -24.80 24.93 -8.20
N ILE A 172 -23.69 25.04 -8.94
CA ILE A 172 -23.51 24.25 -10.17
C ILE A 172 -23.21 22.80 -9.77
N SER A 173 -24.09 21.87 -10.16
CA SER A 173 -24.07 20.48 -9.70
C SER A 173 -23.26 19.52 -10.57
N GLU A 174 -23.04 19.83 -11.85
CA GLU A 174 -22.37 18.94 -12.81
C GLU A 174 -21.59 19.72 -13.87
N VAL A 175 -20.69 19.02 -14.58
CA VAL A 175 -20.04 19.50 -15.80
C VAL A 175 -20.60 18.71 -17.00
N PRO A 176 -21.40 19.34 -17.89
CA PRO A 176 -22.02 18.66 -19.03
C PRO A 176 -21.04 18.12 -20.09
N ALA A 177 -21.52 17.17 -20.89
CA ALA A 177 -20.81 16.67 -22.07
C ALA A 177 -20.49 17.78 -23.08
N ASN A 178 -19.26 17.80 -23.63
CA ASN A 178 -18.75 18.78 -24.60
C ASN A 178 -18.62 20.24 -24.10
N SER A 179 -18.72 20.53 -22.80
CA SER A 179 -18.76 21.90 -22.24
C SER A 179 -17.59 22.81 -22.66
N PHE A 180 -16.44 22.25 -23.03
CA PHE A 180 -15.22 22.99 -23.39
C PHE A 180 -14.95 23.06 -24.90
N ARG A 181 -15.79 22.42 -25.72
CA ARG A 181 -15.59 22.28 -27.16
C ARG A 181 -15.78 23.63 -27.87
N GLY A 182 -14.79 24.05 -28.66
CA GLY A 182 -14.87 25.30 -29.43
C GLY A 182 -14.42 26.56 -28.68
N ILE A 183 -14.00 26.45 -27.41
CA ILE A 183 -13.37 27.56 -26.67
C ILE A 183 -12.08 27.99 -27.35
N THR A 184 -11.20 27.03 -27.65
CA THR A 184 -9.96 27.22 -28.42
C THR A 184 -9.65 25.96 -29.23
N ASN A 185 -8.90 26.11 -30.32
CA ASN A 185 -8.30 24.99 -31.06
C ASN A 185 -6.86 24.67 -30.57
N GLN A 186 -6.33 25.45 -29.63
CA GLN A 186 -4.99 25.31 -29.05
C GLN A 186 -5.05 24.71 -27.64
N VAL A 187 -4.04 24.97 -26.81
CA VAL A 187 -3.90 24.37 -25.48
C VAL A 187 -4.83 25.08 -24.51
N LEU A 188 -5.58 24.29 -23.74
CA LEU A 188 -6.56 24.74 -22.77
C LEU A 188 -6.17 24.24 -21.37
N THR A 189 -6.09 25.17 -20.42
CA THR A 189 -5.99 24.90 -18.99
C THR A 189 -7.32 25.25 -18.31
N VAL A 190 -7.87 24.29 -17.57
CA VAL A 190 -9.22 24.35 -17.01
C VAL A 190 -9.16 24.31 -15.48
N MET A 191 -9.53 25.43 -14.86
CA MET A 191 -9.51 25.63 -13.42
C MET A 191 -10.95 25.65 -12.88
N LEU A 192 -11.38 24.51 -12.33
CA LEU A 192 -12.77 24.22 -11.94
C LEU A 192 -12.91 24.01 -10.42
N TYR A 193 -12.08 24.68 -9.63
CA TYR A 193 -11.93 24.40 -8.21
C TYR A 193 -12.95 25.11 -7.30
N SER A 194 -13.15 24.57 -6.09
CA SER A 194 -14.04 25.10 -5.04
C SER A 194 -15.54 25.24 -5.41
N ASN A 195 -16.02 24.55 -6.43
CA ASN A 195 -17.43 24.57 -6.85
C ASN A 195 -18.28 23.49 -6.17
N GLY A 196 -19.58 23.52 -6.46
CA GLY A 196 -20.61 22.60 -5.95
C GLY A 196 -20.72 21.24 -6.65
N PHE A 197 -19.84 20.95 -7.62
CA PHE A 197 -19.94 19.78 -8.51
C PHE A 197 -20.10 18.45 -7.76
N THR A 198 -20.87 17.54 -8.38
CA THR A 198 -21.21 16.20 -7.86
C THR A 198 -20.83 15.08 -8.84
N ASP A 199 -21.04 15.32 -10.14
CA ASP A 199 -20.77 14.43 -11.27
C ASP A 199 -20.03 15.19 -12.39
N ILE A 200 -19.20 14.49 -13.17
CA ILE A 200 -18.64 14.98 -14.44
C ILE A 200 -19.04 13.99 -15.53
N GLN A 201 -19.78 14.49 -16.52
CA GLN A 201 -20.37 13.65 -17.55
C GLN A 201 -19.34 13.08 -18.54
N HIS A 202 -19.76 12.02 -19.25
CA HIS A 202 -19.03 11.48 -20.40
C HIS A 202 -18.71 12.57 -21.42
N HIS A 203 -17.54 12.49 -22.07
CA HIS A 203 -17.12 13.41 -23.14
C HIS A 203 -17.15 14.91 -22.76
N ALA A 204 -17.07 15.26 -21.46
CA ALA A 204 -17.04 16.65 -20.99
C ALA A 204 -15.94 17.48 -21.69
N PHE A 205 -14.75 16.91 -21.88
CA PHE A 205 -13.58 17.55 -22.47
C PHE A 205 -13.36 17.22 -23.97
N ASN A 206 -14.35 16.64 -24.63
CA ASN A 206 -14.29 16.22 -26.04
C ASN A 206 -13.92 17.39 -26.99
N GLY A 207 -12.97 17.14 -27.89
CA GLY A 207 -12.49 18.11 -28.88
C GLY A 207 -11.48 19.14 -28.37
N THR A 208 -10.91 18.95 -27.17
CA THR A 208 -9.92 19.90 -26.59
C THR A 208 -8.51 19.31 -26.49
N LYS A 209 -7.49 20.19 -26.47
CA LYS A 209 -6.11 19.85 -26.08
C LYS A 209 -5.90 20.35 -24.65
N LEU A 210 -5.67 19.45 -23.70
CA LEU A 210 -5.56 19.80 -22.28
C LEU A 210 -4.11 19.88 -21.83
N ASP A 211 -3.75 20.97 -21.16
CA ASP A 211 -2.54 21.05 -20.32
C ASP A 211 -2.89 20.62 -18.89
N ALA A 212 -3.52 21.52 -18.11
CA ALA A 212 -3.87 21.22 -16.72
C ALA A 212 -5.40 21.23 -16.47
N VAL A 213 -5.87 20.28 -15.65
CA VAL A 213 -7.26 20.19 -15.18
C VAL A 213 -7.30 20.18 -13.65
N TYR A 214 -7.75 21.29 -13.06
CA TYR A 214 -7.85 21.46 -11.61
C TYR A 214 -9.30 21.28 -11.15
N LEU A 215 -9.59 20.14 -10.53
CA LEU A 215 -10.87 19.78 -9.91
C LEU A 215 -10.81 19.84 -8.38
N HIS A 216 -9.76 20.44 -7.81
CA HIS A 216 -9.53 20.40 -6.37
C HIS A 216 -10.58 21.16 -5.55
N ARG A 217 -10.74 20.79 -4.27
CA ARG A 217 -11.70 21.37 -3.30
C ARG A 217 -13.18 21.22 -3.67
N ASN A 218 -13.53 20.52 -4.76
CA ASN A 218 -14.91 20.14 -5.07
C ASN A 218 -15.38 19.03 -4.11
N ARG A 219 -15.69 19.39 -2.86
CA ARG A 219 -15.96 18.45 -1.75
C ARG A 219 -17.16 17.52 -1.96
N ARG A 220 -18.04 17.83 -2.92
CA ARG A 220 -19.22 17.02 -3.27
C ARG A 220 -19.01 16.16 -4.52
N LEU A 221 -17.90 16.33 -5.24
CA LEU A 221 -17.60 15.58 -6.46
C LEU A 221 -17.31 14.12 -6.07
N THR A 222 -18.22 13.23 -6.44
CA THR A 222 -18.17 11.80 -6.07
C THR A 222 -17.96 10.89 -7.27
N ARG A 223 -18.52 11.27 -8.44
CA ARG A 223 -18.40 10.51 -9.68
C ARG A 223 -17.72 11.33 -10.77
N MET A 224 -16.85 10.67 -11.51
CA MET A 224 -16.27 11.13 -12.77
C MET A 224 -16.49 9.99 -13.76
N ASP A 225 -17.03 10.26 -14.95
CA ASP A 225 -17.28 9.20 -15.92
C ASP A 225 -15.98 8.65 -16.51
N GLU A 226 -15.91 7.33 -16.73
CA GLU A 226 -14.78 6.65 -17.39
C GLU A 226 -14.40 7.30 -18.74
N ASN A 227 -15.40 7.87 -19.44
CA ASN A 227 -15.25 8.49 -20.74
C ASN A 227 -15.19 10.03 -20.68
N MET A 228 -14.94 10.67 -19.53
CA MET A 228 -14.89 12.14 -19.41
C MET A 228 -13.84 12.79 -20.34
N PHE A 229 -12.72 12.10 -20.56
CA PHE A 229 -11.63 12.48 -21.47
C PHE A 229 -11.74 11.80 -22.86
N SER A 230 -12.82 11.09 -23.15
CA SER A 230 -13.02 10.50 -24.48
C SER A 230 -13.17 11.61 -25.53
N GLY A 231 -12.35 11.54 -26.58
CA GLY A 231 -12.28 12.55 -27.63
C GLY A 231 -11.43 13.78 -27.29
N THR A 232 -10.62 13.79 -26.23
CA THR A 232 -9.54 14.78 -26.12
C THR A 232 -8.52 14.56 -27.26
N VAL A 233 -7.95 15.64 -27.77
CA VAL A 233 -6.93 15.62 -28.84
C VAL A 233 -5.55 15.32 -28.24
N SER A 234 -5.30 15.80 -27.02
CA SER A 234 -4.10 15.53 -26.23
C SER A 234 -4.34 15.86 -24.75
N GLY A 235 -3.62 15.20 -23.84
CA GLY A 235 -3.69 15.50 -22.41
C GLY A 235 -4.91 14.92 -21.68
N PRO A 236 -5.07 15.23 -20.37
CA PRO A 236 -4.32 16.23 -19.61
C PRO A 236 -2.87 15.83 -19.30
N ILE A 237 -2.02 16.84 -19.07
CA ILE A 237 -0.64 16.73 -18.58
C ILE A 237 -0.63 16.79 -17.04
N LEU A 238 -1.48 17.64 -16.43
CA LEU A 238 -1.69 17.71 -14.98
C LEU A 238 -3.16 17.49 -14.62
N LEU A 239 -3.43 16.67 -13.61
CA LEU A 239 -4.77 16.43 -13.05
C LEU A 239 -4.74 16.56 -11.52
N ASP A 240 -5.46 17.56 -10.98
CA ASP A 240 -5.62 17.71 -9.52
C ASP A 240 -7.07 17.46 -9.07
N VAL A 241 -7.28 16.36 -8.34
CA VAL A 241 -8.54 15.96 -7.70
C VAL A 241 -8.46 16.04 -6.16
N SER A 242 -7.51 16.80 -5.61
CA SER A 242 -7.32 16.97 -4.16
C SER A 242 -8.55 17.54 -3.46
N LEU A 243 -8.82 17.11 -2.23
CA LEU A 243 -9.94 17.57 -1.39
C LEU A 243 -11.33 17.36 -2.06
N THR A 244 -11.47 16.32 -2.88
CA THR A 244 -12.74 15.84 -3.46
C THR A 244 -13.21 14.55 -2.79
N ALA A 245 -14.40 14.07 -3.13
CA ALA A 245 -15.01 12.85 -2.61
C ALA A 245 -15.03 11.69 -3.63
N VAL A 246 -14.19 11.75 -4.67
CA VAL A 246 -14.19 10.77 -5.78
C VAL A 246 -13.79 9.37 -5.33
N SER A 247 -14.46 8.34 -5.85
CA SER A 247 -14.15 6.94 -5.55
C SER A 247 -13.06 6.33 -6.44
N SER A 248 -12.89 6.89 -7.65
CA SER A 248 -12.11 6.31 -8.75
C SER A 248 -11.67 7.40 -9.73
N LEU A 249 -10.55 7.18 -10.41
CA LEU A 249 -10.13 7.92 -11.60
C LEU A 249 -10.57 7.16 -12.87
N PRO A 250 -10.79 7.83 -14.01
CA PRO A 250 -11.07 7.15 -15.27
C PRO A 250 -9.88 6.28 -15.71
N THR A 251 -10.19 5.17 -16.37
CA THR A 251 -9.20 4.21 -16.89
C THR A 251 -8.66 4.56 -18.27
N ALA A 252 -9.32 5.48 -18.99
CA ALA A 252 -8.91 5.99 -20.30
C ALA A 252 -8.55 7.49 -20.24
N GLY A 253 -7.78 7.97 -21.23
CA GLY A 253 -7.41 9.39 -21.39
C GLY A 253 -6.27 9.89 -20.48
N LEU A 254 -5.82 9.10 -19.49
CA LEU A 254 -4.72 9.48 -18.59
C LEU A 254 -3.32 9.09 -19.08
N GLU A 255 -3.15 8.77 -20.37
CA GLU A 255 -1.89 8.28 -20.91
C GLU A 255 -0.79 9.36 -20.97
N SER A 256 -1.16 10.60 -21.32
CA SER A 256 -0.27 11.77 -21.41
C SER A 256 0.04 12.41 -20.06
N LEU A 257 -0.53 11.90 -18.96
CA LEU A 257 -0.45 12.52 -17.64
C LEU A 257 0.97 12.46 -17.09
N ARG A 258 1.54 13.64 -16.75
CA ARG A 258 2.83 13.80 -16.08
C ARG A 258 2.68 14.00 -14.58
N GLU A 259 1.69 14.78 -14.15
CA GLU A 259 1.45 15.10 -12.74
C GLU A 259 0.03 14.70 -12.29
N LEU A 260 -0.05 13.90 -11.24
CA LEU A 260 -1.30 13.51 -10.58
C LEU A 260 -1.32 14.02 -9.14
N MET A 261 -2.31 14.85 -8.80
CA MET A 261 -2.53 15.34 -7.44
C MET A 261 -3.89 14.86 -6.91
N ALA A 262 -3.88 14.20 -5.75
CA ALA A 262 -5.03 13.58 -5.11
C ALA A 262 -4.86 13.61 -3.57
N ARG A 263 -4.49 14.77 -3.03
CA ARG A 263 -4.30 15.00 -1.58
C ARG A 263 -5.65 15.03 -0.85
N SER A 264 -5.77 14.32 0.27
CA SER A 264 -7.00 14.24 1.08
C SER A 264 -8.27 13.77 0.33
N ALA A 265 -8.11 12.97 -0.72
CA ALA A 265 -9.19 12.32 -1.47
C ALA A 265 -9.51 10.94 -0.87
N TRP A 266 -10.04 10.92 0.37
CA TRP A 266 -10.19 9.70 1.19
C TRP A 266 -11.15 8.62 0.64
N ASN A 267 -11.95 8.94 -0.38
CA ASN A 267 -12.77 7.95 -1.08
C ASN A 267 -12.01 7.24 -2.21
N LEU A 268 -10.91 7.82 -2.71
CA LEU A 268 -10.09 7.27 -3.78
C LEU A 268 -9.17 6.18 -3.21
N LYS A 269 -9.77 5.04 -2.85
CA LYS A 269 -9.03 3.89 -2.30
C LYS A 269 -8.23 3.14 -3.36
N LYS A 270 -8.64 3.21 -4.62
CA LYS A 270 -8.04 2.47 -5.75
C LYS A 270 -7.61 3.41 -6.87
N LEU A 271 -6.47 3.11 -7.47
CA LEU A 271 -6.02 3.71 -8.72
C LEU A 271 -6.33 2.80 -9.91
N PRO A 272 -6.42 3.37 -11.14
CA PRO A 272 -6.33 2.62 -12.39
C PRO A 272 -5.04 1.77 -12.46
N PRO A 273 -4.97 0.78 -13.36
CA PRO A 273 -3.76 -0.01 -13.56
C PRO A 273 -2.56 0.91 -13.85
N ILE A 274 -1.44 0.72 -13.15
CA ILE A 274 -0.26 1.60 -13.24
C ILE A 274 0.27 1.75 -14.68
N LYS A 275 0.01 0.77 -15.56
CA LYS A 275 0.32 0.81 -17.00
C LYS A 275 -0.38 1.92 -17.79
N THR A 276 -1.48 2.48 -17.26
CA THR A 276 -2.21 3.61 -17.87
C THR A 276 -1.36 4.88 -17.84
N PHE A 277 -0.59 5.05 -16.77
CA PHE A 277 0.25 6.21 -16.50
C PHE A 277 1.60 6.09 -17.22
N LYS A 278 1.61 6.20 -18.56
CA LYS A 278 2.80 5.97 -19.41
C LYS A 278 3.90 7.01 -19.20
N HIS A 279 3.54 8.26 -18.92
CA HIS A 279 4.44 9.42 -18.89
C HIS A 279 4.47 10.15 -17.53
N LEU A 280 3.99 9.50 -16.47
CA LEU A 280 3.84 10.11 -15.15
C LEU A 280 5.19 10.29 -14.45
N THR A 281 5.53 11.53 -14.10
CA THR A 281 6.77 11.91 -13.41
C THR A 281 6.54 12.29 -11.95
N SER A 282 5.33 12.71 -11.58
CA SER A 282 4.96 13.04 -10.19
C SER A 282 3.55 12.58 -9.79
N ALA A 283 3.42 12.11 -8.55
CA ALA A 283 2.18 11.60 -7.98
C ALA A 283 2.07 11.98 -6.49
N ASP A 284 1.23 12.94 -6.14
CA ASP A 284 1.00 13.37 -4.77
C ASP A 284 -0.40 12.93 -4.30
N LEU A 285 -0.45 11.92 -3.45
CA LEU A 285 -1.61 11.06 -3.21
C LEU A 285 -2.05 11.10 -1.73
N THR A 286 -3.19 10.47 -1.43
CA THR A 286 -3.67 10.35 -0.04
C THR A 286 -3.08 9.14 0.69
N TYR A 287 -2.74 8.07 -0.03
CA TYR A 287 -2.38 6.79 0.57
C TYR A 287 -0.95 6.35 0.21
N PRO A 288 -0.05 6.16 1.20
CA PRO A 288 1.33 5.71 0.94
C PRO A 288 1.41 4.35 0.21
N SER A 289 0.38 3.51 0.32
CA SER A 289 0.30 2.24 -0.38
C SER A 289 0.25 2.40 -1.90
N HIS A 290 -0.31 3.49 -2.43
CA HIS A 290 -0.39 3.72 -3.88
C HIS A 290 0.99 3.95 -4.51
N CYS A 291 1.90 4.64 -3.81
CA CYS A 291 3.28 4.84 -4.25
C CYS A 291 4.05 3.53 -4.45
N CYS A 292 3.64 2.45 -3.77
CA CYS A 292 4.20 1.12 -3.97
C CYS A 292 3.85 0.49 -5.33
N GLY A 293 2.80 0.96 -6.03
CA GLY A 293 2.49 0.55 -7.40
C GLY A 293 3.57 1.02 -8.38
N PHE A 294 3.87 2.32 -8.36
CA PHE A 294 4.89 2.94 -9.21
C PHE A 294 6.30 2.39 -8.92
N LYS A 295 6.67 2.25 -7.64
CA LYS A 295 7.98 1.70 -7.23
C LYS A 295 8.19 0.24 -7.70
N ASN A 296 7.12 -0.58 -7.69
CA ASN A 296 7.18 -1.95 -8.21
C ASN A 296 7.17 -2.02 -9.74
N LEU A 297 6.68 -1.00 -10.44
CA LEU A 297 6.83 -0.87 -11.89
C LEU A 297 8.32 -0.70 -12.26
N LYS A 298 9.03 0.24 -11.61
CA LYS A 298 10.48 0.47 -11.84
C LYS A 298 11.29 -0.81 -11.63
N LYS A 299 11.00 -1.60 -10.57
CA LYS A 299 11.70 -2.88 -10.31
C LYS A 299 11.49 -3.92 -11.42
N LYS A 300 10.33 -3.96 -12.07
CA LYS A 300 10.08 -4.86 -13.22
C LYS A 300 10.70 -4.32 -14.51
N ARG A 301 10.57 -3.01 -14.75
CA ARG A 301 11.10 -2.31 -15.93
C ARG A 301 12.64 -2.41 -15.97
N GLY A 302 13.32 -1.99 -14.91
CA GLY A 302 14.78 -2.04 -14.80
C GLY A 302 15.38 -3.46 -14.84
N TYR A 303 14.66 -4.49 -14.40
CA TYR A 303 15.11 -5.88 -14.57
C TYR A 303 15.01 -6.35 -16.03
N LEU A 304 13.97 -5.93 -16.75
CA LEU A 304 13.80 -6.21 -18.18
C LEU A 304 14.81 -5.40 -19.02
N GLU A 305 15.00 -4.12 -18.72
CA GLU A 305 16.00 -3.25 -19.36
C GLU A 305 17.43 -3.75 -19.09
N TYR A 306 17.74 -4.20 -17.87
CA TYR A 306 19.01 -4.86 -17.58
C TYR A 306 19.23 -6.12 -18.43
N ILE A 307 18.21 -6.97 -18.60
CA ILE A 307 18.29 -8.14 -19.49
C ILE A 307 18.48 -7.70 -20.96
N ILE A 308 17.74 -6.68 -21.42
CA ILE A 308 17.80 -6.20 -22.81
C ILE A 308 19.14 -5.53 -23.10
N CYS A 309 19.57 -4.51 -22.35
CA CYS A 309 20.84 -3.82 -22.58
C CYS A 309 22.05 -4.78 -22.44
N ASN A 310 21.96 -5.81 -21.58
CA ASN A 310 22.96 -6.89 -21.52
C ASN A 310 22.92 -7.82 -22.75
N LEU A 311 21.73 -8.21 -23.24
CA LEU A 311 21.61 -8.94 -24.51
C LEU A 311 22.19 -8.12 -25.68
N THR A 312 21.88 -6.83 -25.77
CA THR A 312 22.37 -5.94 -26.82
C THR A 312 23.90 -5.83 -26.78
N ALA A 313 24.49 -5.71 -25.58
CA ALA A 313 25.94 -5.73 -25.41
C ALA A 313 26.57 -7.08 -25.83
N PHE A 314 25.90 -8.20 -25.57
CA PHE A 314 26.36 -9.53 -25.98
C PHE A 314 26.29 -9.72 -27.51
N TYR A 315 25.24 -9.21 -28.16
CA TYR A 315 25.11 -9.19 -29.61
C TYR A 315 26.16 -8.30 -30.29
N ASP A 316 26.44 -7.11 -29.74
CA ASP A 316 27.49 -6.22 -30.24
C ASP A 316 28.90 -6.83 -30.11
N GLN A 317 29.18 -7.58 -29.03
CA GLN A 317 30.40 -8.39 -28.93
C GLN A 317 30.49 -9.51 -29.98
N GLN A 318 29.39 -10.20 -30.27
CA GLN A 318 29.38 -11.21 -31.35
C GLN A 318 29.58 -10.57 -32.73
N GLN A 319 28.97 -9.41 -32.99
CA GLN A 319 29.10 -8.73 -34.28
C GLN A 319 30.52 -8.18 -34.49
N LYS A 320 31.16 -7.63 -33.46
CA LYS A 320 32.58 -7.22 -33.47
C LYS A 320 33.56 -8.39 -33.66
N SER A 321 33.14 -9.63 -33.39
CA SER A 321 33.93 -10.84 -33.62
C SER A 321 33.88 -11.36 -35.07
N SER A 322 33.16 -10.68 -35.98
CA SER A 322 32.87 -11.18 -37.34
C SER A 322 33.58 -10.45 -38.50
N VAL A 323 34.35 -9.39 -38.22
CA VAL A 323 35.10 -8.63 -39.24
C VAL A 323 36.60 -8.94 -39.12
N GLY A 324 37.15 -9.68 -40.08
CA GLY A 324 38.58 -10.02 -40.12
C GLY A 324 39.47 -8.80 -40.45
N PRO A 325 40.72 -8.76 -39.98
CA PRO A 325 41.61 -7.62 -40.21
C PRO A 325 42.05 -7.53 -41.68
N LEU A 326 41.84 -6.36 -42.28
CA LEU A 326 42.32 -6.03 -43.62
C LEU A 326 43.76 -5.50 -43.51
N THR A 327 44.75 -6.37 -43.77
CA THR A 327 46.17 -6.04 -43.66
C THR A 327 46.61 -5.08 -44.78
N VAL A 328 47.24 -3.95 -44.40
CA VAL A 328 47.90 -3.02 -45.32
C VAL A 328 49.38 -2.86 -44.88
N PRO A 329 50.37 -2.78 -45.79
CA PRO A 329 51.79 -2.88 -45.41
C PRO A 329 52.35 -1.66 -44.65
N SER A 330 53.39 -1.93 -43.86
CA SER A 330 54.21 -0.93 -43.15
C SER A 330 55.00 -0.01 -44.09
N LEU A 331 55.27 1.22 -43.63
CA LEU A 331 56.46 1.98 -44.03
C LEU A 331 57.26 2.39 -42.78
N GLN A 332 58.59 2.34 -42.90
CA GLN A 332 59.56 2.47 -41.80
C GLN A 332 59.88 3.94 -41.46
N GLY A 333 60.13 4.27 -40.17
CA GLY A 333 60.68 5.58 -39.78
C GLY A 333 60.96 5.77 -38.29
N ASP A 334 62.22 5.59 -37.88
CA ASP A 334 62.81 5.99 -36.59
C ASP A 334 64.33 6.19 -36.86
N PRO A 335 65.02 7.24 -36.34
CA PRO A 335 65.79 7.04 -35.10
C PRO A 335 66.07 8.27 -34.17
N THR A 336 66.07 8.03 -32.86
CA THR A 336 67.06 8.50 -31.83
C THR A 336 67.09 9.94 -31.23
N ALA A 337 67.81 10.02 -30.08
CA ALA A 337 68.21 11.16 -29.22
C ALA A 337 67.15 11.67 -28.20
N ASP A 338 67.46 12.00 -26.92
CA ASP A 338 68.74 11.93 -26.18
C ASP A 338 68.55 11.83 -24.64
N THR A 339 69.62 11.94 -23.82
CA THR A 339 69.61 11.79 -22.33
C THR A 339 70.17 13.04 -21.60
N ALA A 340 70.21 13.26 -20.26
CA ALA A 340 70.07 12.46 -19.02
C ALA A 340 69.52 13.39 -17.86
N ASP A 341 69.70 13.30 -16.52
CA ASP A 341 70.49 12.44 -15.60
C ASP A 341 70.05 12.53 -14.10
N ARG A 342 70.52 11.56 -13.28
CA ARG A 342 70.90 11.54 -11.82
C ARG A 342 70.07 12.11 -10.62
N GLU A 343 70.14 11.28 -9.55
CA GLU A 343 69.91 11.46 -8.08
C GLU A 343 71.07 12.21 -7.34
N PRO A 344 71.10 12.53 -6.00
CA PRO A 344 70.69 11.68 -4.84
C PRO A 344 70.18 12.39 -3.52
N SER A 345 70.31 11.69 -2.37
CA SER A 345 69.89 11.87 -0.94
C SER A 345 70.31 13.19 -0.20
N GLU A 346 69.90 13.53 1.05
CA GLU A 346 69.66 12.74 2.29
C GLU A 346 68.78 13.44 3.41
N GLU A 347 68.68 12.85 4.62
CA GLU A 347 67.72 13.03 5.78
C GLU A 347 67.40 14.44 6.38
N GLY A 348 66.33 14.59 7.23
CA GLY A 348 65.98 15.90 7.84
C GLY A 348 65.02 16.11 9.07
N PHE A 349 64.04 15.25 9.40
CA PHE A 349 63.22 15.21 10.67
C PHE A 349 62.27 16.39 11.12
N ARG A 350 61.04 16.03 11.56
CA ARG A 350 59.99 16.80 12.33
C ARG A 350 59.28 18.01 11.64
N ASP A 351 58.03 18.36 11.95
CA ASP A 351 56.98 17.76 12.81
C ASP A 351 55.57 18.21 12.31
N GLY A 352 54.50 17.41 12.50
CA GLY A 352 53.11 17.94 12.48
C GLY A 352 52.01 17.27 11.62
N VAL A 353 51.21 16.41 12.26
CA VAL A 353 49.73 16.25 12.10
C VAL A 353 49.11 15.99 10.70
N PHE A 354 48.98 14.71 10.31
CA PHE A 354 47.69 13.97 10.36
C PHE A 354 47.95 12.46 10.16
N LYS A 355 46.95 11.60 10.40
CA LYS A 355 47.06 10.14 10.22
C LYS A 355 45.96 9.58 9.29
N GLU A 356 46.41 8.90 8.25
CA GLU A 356 45.69 7.81 7.57
C GLU A 356 45.72 6.54 8.48
N THR A 357 45.11 5.38 8.21
CA THR A 357 44.41 4.76 7.04
C THR A 357 43.31 3.83 7.64
N GLN A 358 42.47 2.99 7.02
CA GLN A 358 42.26 2.42 5.67
C GLN A 358 40.80 1.88 5.63
N GLY A 359 40.08 1.73 4.50
CA GLY A 359 40.30 2.19 3.13
C GLY A 359 39.26 1.55 2.18
N ASP A 360 38.63 2.36 1.33
CA ASP A 360 37.70 1.92 0.26
C ASP A 360 38.43 1.82 -1.10
N PRO A 361 38.04 0.90 -2.01
CA PRO A 361 38.74 0.72 -3.28
C PRO A 361 38.04 1.37 -4.50
N TRP A 362 38.85 1.93 -5.40
CA TRP A 362 38.57 2.35 -6.79
C TRP A 362 37.83 3.68 -7.05
N ARG A 363 38.64 4.72 -7.28
CA ARG A 363 38.36 5.84 -8.20
C ARG A 363 39.62 6.13 -9.02
N ASP A 364 39.48 6.15 -10.34
CA ASP A 364 40.41 6.62 -11.39
C ASP A 364 39.60 6.62 -12.70
N PHE A 365 39.77 7.48 -13.71
CA PHE A 365 40.69 8.61 -13.96
C PHE A 365 39.88 9.71 -14.72
N HIS A 366 40.45 10.90 -15.00
CA HIS A 366 39.74 11.96 -15.75
C HIS A 366 40.65 12.68 -16.75
N SER A 367 40.06 13.28 -17.82
CA SER A 367 40.74 14.01 -18.91
C SER A 367 41.41 13.09 -19.96
N SER A 368 41.38 13.33 -21.28
CA SER A 368 40.67 14.34 -22.11
C SER A 368 40.40 13.76 -23.52
N LEU A 369 39.53 14.39 -24.33
CA LEU A 369 39.81 14.68 -25.75
C LEU A 369 38.76 15.61 -26.38
N ASN A 370 39.22 16.71 -26.98
CA ASN A 370 38.47 17.45 -28.01
C ASN A 370 38.84 16.86 -29.39
N TYR A 371 37.97 16.98 -30.39
CA TYR A 371 38.41 17.05 -31.79
C TYR A 371 37.67 18.13 -32.59
N HIS A 372 38.39 18.69 -33.56
CA HIS A 372 38.04 19.94 -34.23
C HIS A 372 37.23 19.72 -35.52
N ALA A 373 36.37 20.69 -35.84
CA ALA A 373 35.95 20.91 -37.21
C ALA A 373 37.13 21.43 -38.06
N TYR A 374 37.20 21.03 -39.32
CA TYR A 374 38.14 21.57 -40.30
C TYR A 374 37.38 22.24 -41.45
N PHE A 375 37.75 23.49 -41.73
CA PHE A 375 37.37 24.23 -42.94
C PHE A 375 38.66 24.56 -43.70
N GLY A 376 38.65 24.43 -45.03
CA GLY A 376 39.76 24.82 -45.87
C GLY A 376 39.40 24.75 -47.36
N GLY A 377 39.35 25.91 -48.02
CA GLY A 377 39.65 26.00 -49.45
C GLY A 377 41.17 26.10 -49.66
N GLN A 378 41.74 26.25 -50.86
CA GLN A 378 41.26 26.46 -52.25
C GLN A 378 42.56 26.61 -53.10
N PRO A 379 42.61 26.50 -54.47
CA PRO A 379 41.62 26.13 -55.49
C PRO A 379 42.05 24.91 -56.35
N ASP A 380 41.25 24.55 -57.37
CA ASP A 380 41.63 24.50 -58.83
C ASP A 380 40.85 23.43 -59.65
N ASP A 381 40.78 23.67 -60.97
CA ASP A 381 40.31 22.81 -62.08
C ASP A 381 38.87 22.27 -62.13
N ASP A 382 37.98 23.14 -62.65
CA ASP A 382 36.97 23.02 -63.73
C ASP A 382 36.47 21.65 -64.29
N VAL A 383 35.28 21.70 -64.93
CA VAL A 383 34.50 20.69 -65.69
C VAL A 383 34.13 19.36 -64.99
N GLY A 384 32.93 18.80 -65.20
CA GLY A 384 31.76 19.25 -65.96
C GLY A 384 30.82 18.07 -66.31
N PHE A 385 29.50 18.34 -66.44
CA PHE A 385 28.40 17.35 -66.65
C PHE A 385 28.21 16.33 -65.50
N GLY A 386 27.01 15.85 -65.15
CA GLY A 386 25.66 16.31 -65.52
C GLY A 386 24.82 15.29 -66.30
N GLU A 387 23.95 14.54 -65.60
CA GLU A 387 22.70 14.05 -66.18
C GLU A 387 21.64 13.80 -65.10
N MET A 388 20.35 13.94 -65.45
CA MET A 388 19.21 13.75 -64.54
C MET A 388 18.57 12.38 -64.73
N LEU A 389 18.18 11.71 -63.65
CA LEU A 389 17.06 10.76 -63.70
C LEU A 389 15.82 11.37 -63.04
N LYS A 390 14.77 11.50 -63.85
CA LYS A 390 13.48 12.13 -63.52
C LYS A 390 12.85 11.54 -62.27
N ASN A 391 12.19 12.39 -61.49
CA ASN A 391 11.23 12.00 -60.47
C ASN A 391 9.79 12.30 -60.94
N PRO A 392 8.95 11.31 -61.27
CA PRO A 392 7.53 11.49 -61.60
C PRO A 392 6.63 11.03 -60.45
N GLN A 393 6.45 11.95 -59.48
CA GLN A 393 5.21 12.33 -58.78
C GLN A 393 4.02 11.32 -58.65
N GLU A 394 3.59 11.12 -57.38
CA GLU A 394 2.28 10.60 -56.89
C GLU A 394 1.90 9.16 -57.31
N ASP A 395 1.31 8.29 -56.48
CA ASP A 395 0.27 8.54 -55.46
C ASP A 395 0.16 7.38 -54.42
N THR A 396 -0.71 7.54 -53.41
CA THR A 396 -1.29 6.51 -52.50
C THR A 396 -0.40 5.69 -51.54
N SER A 397 -0.43 6.09 -50.26
CA SER A 397 -0.57 5.25 -49.05
C SER A 397 -0.20 3.75 -49.09
N GLN A 398 0.89 3.39 -48.39
CA GLN A 398 1.02 2.07 -47.74
C GLN A 398 1.93 2.14 -46.50
N ASN A 399 1.72 1.22 -45.54
CA ASN A 399 2.36 1.26 -44.22
C ASN A 399 3.89 1.14 -44.31
N PHE A 400 4.62 2.12 -43.78
CA PHE A 400 5.99 1.90 -43.34
C PHE A 400 5.99 1.51 -41.86
N ASP A 401 6.30 0.24 -41.62
CA ASP A 401 6.30 -0.38 -40.29
C ASP A 401 7.53 0.07 -39.48
N ASN A 402 7.34 0.45 -38.21
CA ASN A 402 8.40 0.99 -37.37
C ASN A 402 9.40 -0.12 -36.98
N ARG A 403 10.52 -0.20 -37.70
CA ARG A 403 11.60 -1.15 -37.42
C ARG A 403 12.99 -0.53 -37.53
N TYR A 404 13.30 0.39 -36.62
CA TYR A 404 14.60 0.50 -35.93
C TYR A 404 14.42 1.41 -34.70
N ASP A 405 13.67 0.93 -33.71
CA ASP A 405 13.55 1.61 -32.41
C ASP A 405 14.85 1.40 -31.63
N TYR A 406 15.77 2.37 -31.71
CA TYR A 406 17.02 2.34 -30.98
C TYR A 406 16.74 2.57 -29.49
N VAL A 407 16.74 1.49 -28.71
CA VAL A 407 16.62 1.54 -27.25
C VAL A 407 17.85 2.23 -26.66
N VAL A 408 17.77 3.55 -26.54
CA VAL A 408 18.67 4.34 -25.70
C VAL A 408 18.39 3.90 -24.25
N CYS A 409 19.39 3.30 -23.60
CA CYS A 409 19.29 2.89 -22.19
C CYS A 409 19.39 4.13 -21.26
N GLU A 410 18.50 5.12 -21.42
CA GLU A 410 18.29 6.19 -20.43
C GLU A 410 17.77 5.59 -19.12
N GLU A 411 18.20 6.15 -17.99
CA GLU A 411 17.63 5.81 -16.69
C GLU A 411 16.18 6.33 -16.62
N GLY A 412 15.20 5.45 -16.88
CA GLY A 412 13.79 5.82 -16.88
C GLY A 412 13.39 6.56 -15.60
N GLU A 413 12.94 7.82 -15.76
CA GLU A 413 12.70 8.77 -14.67
C GLU A 413 11.89 8.14 -13.53
N GLU A 414 12.37 8.27 -12.29
CA GLU A 414 11.66 7.72 -11.13
C GLU A 414 10.46 8.58 -10.79
N VAL A 415 9.25 8.01 -10.93
CA VAL A 415 7.99 8.66 -10.56
C VAL A 415 8.06 9.14 -9.10
N THR A 416 8.20 10.45 -8.92
CA THR A 416 8.29 11.08 -7.62
C THR A 416 6.94 10.96 -6.93
N CYS A 417 6.86 10.16 -5.85
CA CYS A 417 5.57 9.82 -5.24
C CYS A 417 5.52 10.15 -3.74
N ALA A 418 4.48 10.88 -3.35
CA ALA A 418 4.21 11.29 -1.98
C ALA A 418 2.79 10.87 -1.55
N PRO A 419 2.54 10.62 -0.25
CA PRO A 419 3.52 10.43 0.81
C PRO A 419 4.35 9.14 0.61
N ALA A 420 5.60 9.16 1.04
CA ALA A 420 6.47 7.99 0.99
C ALA A 420 5.91 6.85 1.87
N PRO A 421 6.12 5.57 1.48
CA PRO A 421 5.62 4.41 2.22
C PRO A 421 6.30 4.26 3.60
N ASP A 422 5.50 4.34 4.67
CA ASP A 422 5.88 4.10 6.06
C ASP A 422 6.53 2.70 6.27
N GLU A 423 7.48 2.58 7.20
CA GLU A 423 8.17 1.32 7.51
C GLU A 423 7.22 0.18 7.96
N PHE A 424 6.04 0.51 8.47
CA PHE A 424 5.00 -0.44 8.87
C PHE A 424 4.21 -1.06 7.68
N ASN A 425 4.30 -0.47 6.49
CA ASN A 425 3.66 -0.96 5.27
C ASN A 425 4.64 -0.86 4.07
N PRO A 426 5.75 -1.63 4.08
CA PRO A 426 6.70 -1.66 2.97
C PRO A 426 6.03 -2.17 1.70
N CYS A 427 6.60 -1.84 0.53
CA CYS A 427 6.03 -2.08 -0.80
C CYS A 427 6.07 -3.56 -1.28
N GLU A 428 5.57 -4.45 -0.43
CA GLU A 428 5.57 -5.90 -0.58
C GLU A 428 4.13 -6.44 -0.50
N ASP A 429 3.91 -7.66 -1.01
CA ASP A 429 2.71 -8.44 -0.65
C ASP A 429 2.69 -8.69 0.89
N ILE A 430 1.53 -9.08 1.43
CA ILE A 430 1.31 -9.34 2.87
C ILE A 430 2.43 -10.25 3.43
N MET A 431 2.67 -11.39 2.78
CA MET A 431 3.73 -12.33 3.17
C MET A 431 5.14 -11.96 2.68
N GLY A 432 5.26 -11.08 1.68
CA GLY A 432 6.53 -10.63 1.08
C GLY A 432 7.29 -11.72 0.29
N PHE A 433 7.69 -12.80 0.96
CA PHE A 433 8.56 -13.84 0.41
C PHE A 433 7.79 -15.08 -0.08
N SER A 434 8.16 -15.59 -1.26
CA SER A 434 7.57 -16.81 -1.84
C SER A 434 7.67 -18.04 -0.95
N PHE A 435 8.75 -18.19 -0.17
CA PHE A 435 8.91 -19.33 0.74
C PHE A 435 7.99 -19.24 1.96
N LEU A 436 7.75 -18.03 2.51
CA LEU A 436 6.78 -17.82 3.59
C LEU A 436 5.37 -18.15 3.09
N ARG A 437 4.99 -17.64 1.91
CA ARG A 437 3.70 -17.92 1.25
C ARG A 437 3.41 -19.43 1.16
N VAL A 438 4.39 -20.26 0.76
CA VAL A 438 4.23 -21.73 0.75
C VAL A 438 4.19 -22.31 2.17
N SER A 439 5.06 -21.85 3.07
CA SER A 439 5.18 -22.38 4.45
C SER A 439 3.91 -22.16 5.28
N VAL A 440 3.23 -21.02 5.11
CA VAL A 440 2.01 -20.68 5.86
C VAL A 440 0.85 -21.63 5.53
N TRP A 441 0.67 -22.00 4.26
CA TRP A 441 -0.36 -22.98 3.89
C TRP A 441 -0.11 -24.34 4.55
N PHE A 442 1.16 -24.75 4.71
CA PHE A 442 1.52 -25.98 5.42
C PHE A 442 1.30 -25.87 6.94
N VAL A 443 1.79 -24.81 7.58
CA VAL A 443 1.67 -24.61 9.04
C VAL A 443 0.21 -24.41 9.46
N SER A 444 -0.57 -23.60 8.73
CA SER A 444 -1.99 -23.38 9.02
C SER A 444 -2.82 -24.67 8.88
N LEU A 445 -2.62 -25.43 7.78
CA LEU A 445 -3.33 -26.69 7.58
C LEU A 445 -2.98 -27.73 8.66
N LEU A 446 -1.70 -27.85 9.05
CA LEU A 446 -1.30 -28.72 10.15
C LEU A 446 -1.87 -28.27 11.50
N ALA A 447 -1.87 -26.97 11.80
CA ALA A 447 -2.45 -26.44 13.04
C ALA A 447 -3.97 -26.70 13.11
N VAL A 448 -4.71 -26.44 12.02
CA VAL A 448 -6.16 -26.70 11.96
C VAL A 448 -6.45 -28.20 12.06
N VAL A 449 -5.88 -29.04 11.20
CA VAL A 449 -6.17 -30.49 11.18
C VAL A 449 -5.71 -31.15 12.49
N GLY A 450 -4.52 -30.81 12.98
CA GLY A 450 -3.98 -31.33 14.23
C GLY A 450 -4.87 -31.02 15.43
N ASN A 451 -5.27 -29.75 15.60
CA ASN A 451 -6.09 -29.35 16.75
C ASN A 451 -7.56 -29.80 16.62
N VAL A 452 -8.14 -29.85 15.43
CA VAL A 452 -9.46 -30.49 15.20
C VAL A 452 -9.43 -31.97 15.60
N VAL A 453 -8.39 -32.72 15.23
CA VAL A 453 -8.23 -34.12 15.64
C VAL A 453 -8.04 -34.25 17.16
N VAL A 454 -7.26 -33.37 17.80
CA VAL A 454 -7.13 -33.35 19.27
C VAL A 454 -8.47 -33.11 19.95
N LEU A 455 -9.21 -32.08 19.54
CA LEU A 455 -10.54 -31.76 20.07
C LEU A 455 -11.52 -32.92 19.87
N LEU A 456 -11.61 -33.48 18.66
CA LEU A 456 -12.51 -34.59 18.34
C LEU A 456 -12.17 -35.84 19.18
N VAL A 457 -10.89 -36.21 19.31
CA VAL A 457 -10.46 -37.35 20.14
C VAL A 457 -10.77 -37.10 21.62
N LEU A 458 -10.56 -35.89 22.15
CA LEU A 458 -10.83 -35.58 23.56
C LEU A 458 -12.33 -35.51 23.87
N LEU A 459 -13.16 -34.97 22.96
CA LEU A 459 -14.61 -34.82 23.14
C LEU A 459 -15.40 -36.10 22.86
N THR A 460 -14.94 -36.97 21.94
CA THR A 460 -15.58 -38.28 21.66
C THR A 460 -15.10 -39.41 22.57
N SER A 461 -14.18 -39.13 23.50
CA SER A 461 -13.66 -40.12 24.43
C SER A 461 -14.69 -40.48 25.51
N HIS A 462 -15.05 -41.76 25.63
CA HIS A 462 -15.96 -42.25 26.68
C HIS A 462 -15.35 -42.25 28.09
N TYR A 463 -14.10 -41.80 28.28
CA TYR A 463 -13.48 -41.72 29.60
C TYR A 463 -13.89 -40.43 30.34
N LYS A 464 -14.06 -40.53 31.67
CA LYS A 464 -14.41 -39.37 32.52
C LYS A 464 -13.45 -38.19 32.29
N LEU A 465 -14.02 -37.00 32.10
CA LEU A 465 -13.28 -35.76 31.89
C LEU A 465 -12.44 -35.43 33.14
N SER A 466 -11.12 -35.44 32.99
CA SER A 466 -10.19 -35.00 34.04
C SER A 466 -9.82 -33.54 33.83
N VAL A 467 -9.39 -32.84 34.88
CA VAL A 467 -9.00 -31.43 34.81
C VAL A 467 -7.97 -31.19 33.70
N SER A 468 -6.93 -32.03 33.59
CA SER A 468 -5.94 -31.88 32.52
C SER A 468 -6.53 -32.08 31.11
N ARG A 469 -7.52 -32.97 30.93
CA ARG A 469 -8.19 -33.14 29.62
C ARG A 469 -9.02 -31.92 29.27
N PHE A 470 -9.74 -31.36 30.25
CA PHE A 470 -10.49 -30.12 30.11
C PHE A 470 -9.57 -28.94 29.70
N LEU A 471 -8.42 -28.78 30.36
CA LEU A 471 -7.42 -27.76 29.99
C LEU A 471 -6.82 -28.01 28.60
N MET A 472 -6.48 -29.25 28.24
CA MET A 472 -5.99 -29.58 26.89
C MET A 472 -7.05 -29.32 25.79
N CYS A 473 -8.34 -29.39 26.09
CA CYS A 473 -9.39 -28.97 25.14
C CYS A 473 -9.36 -27.46 24.90
N HIS A 474 -9.20 -26.65 25.95
CA HIS A 474 -9.11 -25.18 25.79
C HIS A 474 -7.84 -24.75 25.06
N LEU A 475 -6.71 -25.42 25.30
CA LEU A 475 -5.46 -25.15 24.58
C LEU A 475 -5.57 -25.52 23.09
N ALA A 476 -6.10 -26.69 22.76
CA ALA A 476 -6.36 -27.07 21.37
C ALA A 476 -7.40 -26.17 20.68
N PHE A 477 -8.36 -25.60 21.41
CA PHE A 477 -9.28 -24.59 20.88
C PHE A 477 -8.56 -23.26 20.57
N ALA A 478 -7.69 -22.78 21.45
CA ALA A 478 -6.88 -21.59 21.19
C ALA A 478 -5.96 -21.78 19.98
N ASP A 479 -5.26 -22.91 19.93
CA ASP A 479 -4.35 -23.25 18.81
C ASP A 479 -5.11 -23.46 17.48
N LEU A 480 -6.37 -23.90 17.51
CA LEU A 480 -7.26 -23.93 16.34
C LEU A 480 -7.62 -22.52 15.86
N CYS A 481 -7.91 -21.58 16.77
CA CYS A 481 -8.17 -20.18 16.42
C CYS A 481 -6.94 -19.52 15.77
N MET A 482 -5.71 -19.80 16.26
CA MET A 482 -4.47 -19.38 15.58
C MET A 482 -4.36 -19.96 14.16
N GLY A 483 -4.69 -21.24 13.98
CA GLY A 483 -4.69 -21.90 12.67
C GLY A 483 -5.68 -21.28 11.67
N ILE A 484 -6.89 -20.93 12.14
CA ILE A 484 -7.92 -20.25 11.34
C ILE A 484 -7.48 -18.82 10.96
N TYR A 485 -6.88 -18.08 11.89
CA TYR A 485 -6.30 -16.76 11.61
C TYR A 485 -5.23 -16.83 10.52
N LEU A 486 -4.27 -17.77 10.60
CA LEU A 486 -3.27 -17.93 9.53
C LEU A 486 -3.90 -18.27 8.17
N LEU A 487 -4.91 -19.15 8.16
CA LEU A 487 -5.60 -19.56 6.93
C LEU A 487 -6.33 -18.38 6.27
N LEU A 488 -6.92 -17.49 7.07
CA LEU A 488 -7.51 -16.23 6.61
C LEU A 488 -6.47 -15.35 5.91
N ILE A 489 -5.34 -15.07 6.58
CA ILE A 489 -4.26 -14.25 5.99
C ILE A 489 -3.70 -14.88 4.71
N ALA A 490 -3.51 -16.21 4.69
CA ALA A 490 -3.02 -16.95 3.52
C ALA A 490 -3.97 -16.88 2.32
N SER A 491 -5.29 -16.87 2.57
CA SER A 491 -6.31 -16.71 1.54
C SER A 491 -6.35 -15.29 0.96
N VAL A 492 -6.15 -14.25 1.78
CA VAL A 492 -6.11 -12.86 1.31
C VAL A 492 -4.83 -12.59 0.53
N ASP A 493 -3.67 -13.06 1.02
CA ASP A 493 -2.38 -12.97 0.32
C ASP A 493 -2.37 -13.69 -1.04
N LEU A 494 -3.16 -14.77 -1.19
CA LEU A 494 -3.40 -15.42 -2.49
C LEU A 494 -4.27 -14.55 -3.42
N HIS A 495 -5.35 -13.95 -2.90
CA HIS A 495 -6.29 -13.14 -3.67
C HIS A 495 -5.72 -11.79 -4.11
N THR A 496 -4.89 -11.14 -3.28
CA THR A 496 -4.31 -9.81 -3.58
C THR A 496 -2.90 -9.88 -4.19
N LYS A 497 -2.45 -11.07 -4.62
CA LYS A 497 -1.10 -11.34 -5.12
C LYS A 497 -0.65 -10.34 -6.21
N MET A 498 0.46 -9.64 -5.98
CA MET A 498 1.02 -8.56 -6.83
C MET A 498 0.17 -7.27 -6.95
N GLU A 499 -1.05 -7.24 -6.42
CA GLU A 499 -1.94 -6.07 -6.45
C GLU A 499 -2.39 -5.62 -5.05
N TYR A 500 -1.65 -6.05 -4.02
CA TYR A 500 -1.90 -5.68 -2.62
C TYR A 500 -1.85 -4.15 -2.43
N TYR A 501 -1.00 -3.43 -3.17
CA TYR A 501 -0.94 -1.96 -3.13
C TYR A 501 -2.30 -1.26 -3.40
N ASN A 502 -3.16 -1.88 -4.22
CA ASN A 502 -4.49 -1.37 -4.59
C ASN A 502 -5.63 -1.95 -3.74
N HIS A 503 -5.32 -2.91 -2.85
CA HIS A 503 -6.26 -3.61 -1.97
C HIS A 503 -5.96 -3.41 -0.48
N ALA A 504 -4.78 -2.90 -0.12
CA ALA A 504 -4.32 -2.70 1.24
C ALA A 504 -5.29 -1.84 2.07
N ILE A 505 -5.79 -0.73 1.50
CA ILE A 505 -6.70 0.17 2.20
C ILE A 505 -8.05 -0.51 2.47
N ASP A 506 -8.60 -1.27 1.52
CA ASP A 506 -9.85 -2.03 1.74
C ASP A 506 -9.67 -3.20 2.71
N TRP A 507 -8.51 -3.85 2.71
CA TRP A 507 -8.17 -4.89 3.67
C TRP A 507 -8.04 -4.32 5.09
N GLN A 508 -7.19 -3.30 5.27
CA GLN A 508 -6.86 -2.69 6.55
C GLN A 508 -8.05 -1.94 7.17
N THR A 509 -8.81 -1.17 6.38
CA THR A 509 -10.01 -0.48 6.87
C THR A 509 -11.24 -1.39 6.98
N GLY A 510 -11.20 -2.57 6.35
CA GLY A 510 -12.31 -3.52 6.31
C GLY A 510 -12.46 -4.37 7.59
N PRO A 511 -13.64 -4.97 7.81
CA PRO A 511 -13.91 -5.81 8.98
C PRO A 511 -13.05 -7.09 9.03
N GLY A 512 -12.53 -7.55 7.88
CA GLY A 512 -11.68 -8.74 7.79
C GLY A 512 -10.38 -8.60 8.61
N CYS A 513 -9.72 -7.45 8.54
CA CYS A 513 -8.50 -7.19 9.32
C CYS A 513 -8.80 -7.03 10.82
N GLY A 514 -9.95 -6.42 11.17
CA GLY A 514 -10.42 -6.38 12.57
C GLY A 514 -10.68 -7.76 13.16
N LEU A 515 -11.32 -8.65 12.40
CA LEU A 515 -11.54 -10.05 12.79
C LEU A 515 -10.21 -10.83 12.91
N ALA A 516 -9.27 -10.62 11.98
CA ALA A 516 -7.95 -11.24 12.03
C ALA A 516 -7.18 -10.84 13.30
N GLY A 517 -7.13 -9.54 13.60
CA GLY A 517 -6.47 -8.99 14.78
C GLY A 517 -7.09 -9.45 16.09
N PHE A 518 -8.43 -9.51 16.17
CA PHE A 518 -9.14 -10.09 17.31
C PHE A 518 -8.77 -11.56 17.51
N LEU A 519 -8.83 -12.38 16.45
CA LEU A 519 -8.57 -13.82 16.53
C LEU A 519 -7.14 -14.11 16.99
N THR A 520 -6.14 -13.42 16.45
CA THR A 520 -4.73 -13.68 16.80
C THR A 520 -4.41 -13.30 18.25
N VAL A 521 -4.86 -12.14 18.73
CA VAL A 521 -4.64 -11.72 20.12
C VAL A 521 -5.43 -12.60 21.10
N PHE A 522 -6.71 -12.85 20.84
CA PHE A 522 -7.54 -13.70 21.70
C PHE A 522 -6.93 -15.10 21.83
N ALA A 523 -6.47 -15.68 20.71
CA ALA A 523 -5.95 -17.03 20.68
C ALA A 523 -4.55 -17.16 21.29
N SER A 524 -3.62 -16.22 21.06
CA SER A 524 -2.30 -16.28 21.71
C SER A 524 -2.39 -16.08 23.22
N GLU A 525 -3.16 -15.08 23.68
CA GLU A 525 -3.35 -14.84 25.12
C GLU A 525 -4.07 -16.01 25.80
N LEU A 526 -5.08 -16.62 25.16
CA LEU A 526 -5.76 -17.79 25.71
C LEU A 526 -4.86 -19.04 25.73
N SER A 527 -3.97 -19.20 24.74
CA SER A 527 -2.99 -20.29 24.69
C SER A 527 -1.99 -20.16 25.86
N VAL A 528 -1.36 -18.99 26.01
CA VAL A 528 -0.44 -18.69 27.13
C VAL A 528 -1.13 -18.79 28.49
N TYR A 529 -2.35 -18.25 28.64
CA TYR A 529 -3.11 -18.41 29.88
C TYR A 529 -3.37 -19.88 30.20
N THR A 530 -3.85 -20.66 29.23
CA THR A 530 -4.14 -22.09 29.44
C THR A 530 -2.86 -22.88 29.77
N LEU A 531 -1.73 -22.53 29.16
CA LEU A 531 -0.41 -23.07 29.52
C LEU A 531 -0.06 -22.80 30.99
N THR A 532 -0.19 -21.55 31.48
CA THR A 532 0.06 -21.26 32.92
C THR A 532 -0.83 -22.12 33.82
N VAL A 533 -2.12 -22.28 33.51
CA VAL A 533 -3.06 -23.08 34.31
C VAL A 533 -2.72 -24.58 34.27
N ILE A 534 -2.25 -25.11 33.14
CA ILE A 534 -1.74 -26.49 33.04
C ILE A 534 -0.49 -26.67 33.91
N THR A 535 0.46 -25.73 33.88
CA THR A 535 1.68 -25.83 34.70
C THR A 535 1.38 -25.74 36.21
N LEU A 536 0.43 -24.90 36.61
CA LEU A 536 -0.07 -24.79 37.98
C LEU A 536 -0.82 -26.05 38.42
N GLU A 537 -1.69 -26.63 37.57
CA GLU A 537 -2.36 -27.91 37.84
C GLU A 537 -1.35 -29.03 38.07
N ARG A 538 -0.31 -29.11 37.23
CA ARG A 538 0.77 -30.10 37.34
C ARG A 538 1.60 -29.92 38.60
N TRP A 539 2.03 -28.69 38.89
CA TRP A 539 2.79 -28.40 40.12
C TRP A 539 1.97 -28.75 41.37
N TYR A 540 0.69 -28.36 41.40
CA TYR A 540 -0.21 -28.64 42.52
C TYR A 540 -0.47 -30.14 42.68
N ALA A 541 -0.78 -30.86 41.59
CA ALA A 541 -1.06 -32.30 41.62
C ALA A 541 0.15 -33.14 42.05
N ILE A 542 1.37 -32.76 41.64
CA ILE A 542 2.61 -33.43 42.06
C ILE A 542 2.93 -33.11 43.53
N THR A 543 2.92 -31.82 43.91
CA THR A 543 3.31 -31.37 45.27
C THR A 543 2.35 -31.86 46.35
N PHE A 544 1.04 -31.95 46.05
CA PHE A 544 0.00 -32.32 47.02
C PHE A 544 -0.59 -33.72 46.80
N ALA A 545 0.09 -34.59 46.04
CA ALA A 545 -0.35 -35.97 45.76
C ALA A 545 -0.76 -36.78 47.00
N MET A 546 -0.14 -36.48 48.16
CA MET A 546 -0.34 -37.14 49.46
C MET A 546 -1.58 -36.68 50.25
N ARG A 547 -2.39 -35.70 49.79
CA ARG A 547 -3.63 -35.28 50.48
C ARG A 547 -4.85 -35.46 49.57
N LEU A 548 -5.67 -36.49 49.83
CA LEU A 548 -6.86 -36.80 49.01
C LEU A 548 -7.89 -35.64 49.00
N ASP A 549 -8.02 -34.93 50.12
CA ASP A 549 -9.07 -33.91 50.33
C ASP A 549 -8.81 -32.60 49.57
N ARG A 550 -7.55 -32.37 49.17
CA ARG A 550 -7.09 -31.16 48.44
C ARG A 550 -6.83 -31.42 46.96
N LYS A 551 -7.61 -32.30 46.31
CA LYS A 551 -7.53 -32.47 44.85
C LYS A 551 -8.33 -31.38 44.12
N LEU A 552 -7.69 -30.72 43.15
CA LEU A 552 -8.33 -29.70 42.33
C LEU A 552 -9.53 -30.31 41.57
N ARG A 553 -10.75 -29.81 41.82
CA ARG A 553 -11.98 -30.35 41.23
C ARG A 553 -12.36 -29.59 39.97
N LEU A 554 -12.99 -30.27 39.01
CA LEU A 554 -13.42 -29.69 37.72
C LEU A 554 -14.10 -28.30 37.84
N PRO A 555 -15.09 -28.05 38.72
CA PRO A 555 -15.70 -26.71 38.83
C PRO A 555 -14.73 -25.58 39.22
N HIS A 556 -13.65 -25.88 39.95
CA HIS A 556 -12.63 -24.86 40.26
C HIS A 556 -11.81 -24.53 39.01
N ALA A 557 -11.46 -25.53 38.21
CA ALA A 557 -10.79 -25.33 36.93
C ALA A 557 -11.69 -24.59 35.92
N THR A 558 -13.00 -24.89 35.90
CA THR A 558 -13.97 -24.16 35.08
C THR A 558 -14.08 -22.69 35.50
N ALA A 559 -14.13 -22.39 36.80
CA ALA A 559 -14.15 -21.00 37.28
C ALA A 559 -12.87 -20.23 36.91
N VAL A 560 -11.68 -20.85 37.05
CA VAL A 560 -10.40 -20.27 36.62
C VAL A 560 -10.40 -20.02 35.10
N MET A 561 -10.81 -21.01 34.29
CA MET A 561 -10.87 -20.83 32.84
C MET A 561 -11.86 -19.75 32.42
N LEU A 562 -13.03 -19.62 33.07
CA LEU A 562 -13.99 -18.55 32.77
C LEU A 562 -13.41 -17.15 33.03
N ALA A 563 -12.64 -16.98 34.10
CA ALA A 563 -11.93 -15.73 34.37
C ALA A 563 -10.86 -15.43 33.30
N GLY A 564 -10.08 -16.44 32.89
CA GLY A 564 -9.12 -16.34 31.78
C GLY A 564 -9.79 -15.97 30.45
N TRP A 565 -10.91 -16.61 30.11
CA TRP A 565 -11.68 -16.30 28.90
C TRP A 565 -12.17 -14.85 28.89
N PHE A 566 -12.73 -14.35 30.00
CA PHE A 566 -13.13 -12.94 30.10
C PHE A 566 -11.95 -11.98 29.93
N PHE A 567 -10.80 -12.32 30.51
CA PHE A 567 -9.57 -11.53 30.40
C PHE A 567 -9.02 -11.50 28.96
N CYS A 568 -8.89 -12.64 28.28
CA CYS A 568 -8.40 -12.71 26.90
C CYS A 568 -9.38 -12.05 25.91
N LEU A 569 -10.70 -12.17 26.13
CA LEU A 569 -11.71 -11.44 25.36
C LEU A 569 -11.58 -9.93 25.57
N LEU A 570 -11.39 -9.45 26.80
CA LEU A 570 -11.18 -8.04 27.09
C LEU A 570 -9.93 -7.49 26.35
N LEU A 571 -8.80 -8.19 26.44
CA LEU A 571 -7.56 -7.80 25.75
C LEU A 571 -7.75 -7.71 24.23
N ALA A 572 -8.41 -8.70 23.60
CA ALA A 572 -8.65 -8.70 22.16
C ALA A 572 -9.70 -7.67 21.69
N MET A 573 -10.58 -7.19 22.57
CA MET A 573 -11.57 -6.15 22.24
C MET A 573 -11.01 -4.72 22.38
N LEU A 574 -9.96 -4.50 23.18
CA LEU A 574 -9.38 -3.16 23.40
C LEU A 574 -8.93 -2.44 22.10
N PRO A 575 -8.29 -3.10 21.10
CA PRO A 575 -7.95 -2.46 19.83
C PRO A 575 -9.14 -2.30 18.86
N LEU A 576 -10.30 -2.92 19.13
CA LEU A 576 -11.54 -2.69 18.37
C LEU A 576 -12.32 -1.48 18.89
N VAL A 577 -12.21 -1.16 20.19
CA VAL A 577 -12.82 0.04 20.81
C VAL A 577 -11.89 1.27 20.78
N GLY A 578 -10.79 1.22 20.04
CA GLY A 578 -9.93 2.37 19.74
C GLY A 578 -8.79 2.66 20.74
N VAL A 579 -8.48 1.76 21.68
CA VAL A 579 -7.31 1.92 22.57
C VAL A 579 -5.98 1.66 21.85
N SER A 580 -6.03 0.82 20.82
CA SER A 580 -4.97 0.56 19.84
C SER A 580 -5.63 0.34 18.46
N SER A 581 -4.88 -0.05 17.43
CA SER A 581 -5.43 -0.32 16.10
C SER A 581 -4.78 -1.53 15.43
N TYR A 582 -5.62 -2.48 15.00
CA TYR A 582 -5.20 -3.58 14.12
C TYR A 582 -4.91 -3.14 12.68
N GLN A 583 -5.37 -1.95 12.26
CA GLN A 583 -5.39 -1.53 10.86
C GLN A 583 -4.03 -1.06 10.32
N LYS A 584 -3.01 -0.89 11.18
CA LYS A 584 -1.71 -0.29 10.81
C LYS A 584 -0.81 -1.21 9.98
N VAL A 585 -0.87 -2.52 10.21
CA VAL A 585 0.05 -3.52 9.62
C VAL A 585 -0.76 -4.52 8.80
N SER A 586 -0.23 -4.96 7.65
CA SER A 586 -0.92 -5.88 6.72
C SER A 586 -1.36 -7.22 7.34
N ILE A 587 -0.63 -7.67 8.36
CA ILE A 587 -0.86 -8.90 9.15
C ILE A 587 -1.88 -8.67 10.31
N CYS A 588 -2.40 -7.45 10.46
CA CYS A 588 -3.47 -7.07 11.40
C CYS A 588 -3.12 -7.19 12.89
N LEU A 589 -1.83 -7.02 13.23
CA LEU A 589 -1.33 -7.00 14.61
C LEU A 589 -1.40 -5.57 15.21
N PRO A 590 -1.63 -5.43 16.53
CA PRO A 590 -1.81 -4.13 17.19
C PRO A 590 -0.44 -3.48 17.46
N MET A 591 0.21 -2.98 16.41
CA MET A 591 1.58 -2.43 16.44
C MET A 591 1.61 -0.90 16.25
N ASP A 592 0.58 -0.18 16.71
CA ASP A 592 0.56 1.29 16.62
C ASP A 592 1.47 1.94 17.67
N THR A 593 2.62 2.43 17.24
CA THR A 593 3.58 3.16 18.08
C THR A 593 3.37 4.67 18.08
N LYS A 594 2.45 5.22 17.27
CA LYS A 594 2.24 6.67 17.13
C LYS A 594 1.29 7.24 18.20
N SER A 595 0.58 6.39 18.94
CA SER A 595 -0.31 6.77 20.05
C SER A 595 0.19 6.25 21.39
N THR A 596 0.30 7.12 22.41
CA THR A 596 0.74 6.74 23.77
C THR A 596 -0.18 5.68 24.40
N MET A 597 -1.49 5.71 24.13
CA MET A 597 -2.43 4.70 24.63
C MET A 597 -2.17 3.31 24.01
N ALA A 598 -1.82 3.28 22.72
CA ALA A 598 -1.48 2.06 22.02
C ALA A 598 -0.12 1.50 22.47
N GLN A 599 0.89 2.36 22.68
CA GLN A 599 2.17 1.98 23.28
C GLN A 599 1.97 1.33 24.67
N VAL A 600 1.18 1.96 25.56
CA VAL A 600 0.88 1.43 26.89
C VAL A 600 0.16 0.08 26.82
N TYR A 601 -0.78 -0.10 25.87
CA TYR A 601 -1.41 -1.39 25.63
C TYR A 601 -0.40 -2.48 25.21
N ILE A 602 0.47 -2.19 24.22
CA ILE A 602 1.49 -3.13 23.71
C ILE A 602 2.44 -3.55 24.83
N ILE A 603 2.95 -2.56 25.59
CA ILE A 603 3.85 -2.80 26.72
C ILE A 603 3.17 -3.62 27.82
N SER A 604 1.88 -3.37 28.10
CA SER A 604 1.12 -4.15 29.09
C SER A 604 0.98 -5.62 28.69
N VAL A 605 0.63 -5.90 27.43
CA VAL A 605 0.51 -7.28 26.90
C VAL A 605 1.87 -7.99 26.91
N LEU A 606 2.97 -7.29 26.57
CA LEU A 606 4.33 -7.84 26.64
C LEU A 606 4.74 -8.19 28.08
N ILE A 607 4.46 -7.31 29.05
CA ILE A 607 4.74 -7.54 30.49
C ILE A 607 3.93 -8.72 31.03
N LEU A 608 2.65 -8.84 30.65
CA LEU A 608 1.79 -9.97 31.03
C LEU A 608 2.36 -11.31 30.55
N ASN A 609 2.80 -11.38 29.29
CA ASN A 609 3.44 -12.57 28.72
C ASN A 609 4.77 -12.92 29.42
N ILE A 610 5.60 -11.93 29.74
CA ILE A 610 6.85 -12.13 30.51
C ILE A 610 6.53 -12.64 31.94
N LEU A 611 5.50 -12.09 32.60
CA LEU A 611 5.08 -12.54 33.93
C LEU A 611 4.54 -13.97 33.91
N ALA A 612 3.74 -14.33 32.90
CA ALA A 612 3.25 -15.69 32.68
C ALA A 612 4.42 -16.70 32.55
N PHE A 613 5.44 -16.35 31.76
CA PHE A 613 6.66 -17.15 31.61
C PHE A 613 7.43 -17.31 32.93
N LEU A 614 7.59 -16.23 33.73
CA LEU A 614 8.25 -16.29 35.04
C LEU A 614 7.49 -17.19 36.04
N VAL A 615 6.15 -17.17 36.02
CA VAL A 615 5.31 -18.09 36.83
C VAL A 615 5.52 -19.54 36.39
N ILE A 616 5.52 -19.81 35.08
CA ILE A 616 5.78 -21.13 34.49
C ILE A 616 7.15 -21.67 34.93
N CYS A 617 8.23 -20.89 34.76
CA CYS A 617 9.57 -21.27 35.19
C CYS A 617 9.66 -21.53 36.70
N THR A 618 9.03 -20.68 37.52
CA THR A 618 9.01 -20.85 38.97
C THR A 618 8.31 -22.15 39.37
N CYS A 619 7.16 -22.46 38.76
CA CYS A 619 6.44 -23.72 38.99
C CYS A 619 7.31 -24.94 38.63
N TYR A 620 8.10 -24.84 37.56
CA TYR A 620 8.94 -25.96 37.10
C TYR A 620 10.18 -26.17 37.94
N MET A 621 10.80 -25.10 38.47
CA MET A 621 11.84 -25.25 39.48
C MET A 621 11.29 -25.94 40.74
N LYS A 622 10.04 -25.64 41.16
CA LYS A 622 9.39 -26.35 42.27
C LYS A 622 9.07 -27.82 41.94
N ILE A 623 8.58 -28.13 40.72
CA ILE A 623 8.37 -29.52 40.27
C ILE A 623 9.70 -30.29 40.24
N TYR A 624 10.76 -29.71 39.68
CA TYR A 624 12.08 -30.34 39.59
C TYR A 624 12.64 -30.66 40.98
N CYS A 625 12.63 -29.69 41.90
CA CYS A 625 13.06 -29.91 43.28
C CYS A 625 12.19 -30.94 44.02
N ALA A 626 10.89 -31.04 43.73
CA ALA A 626 10.03 -32.07 44.32
C ALA A 626 10.35 -33.48 43.78
N VAL A 627 10.62 -33.61 42.47
CA VAL A 627 10.95 -34.88 41.81
C VAL A 627 12.39 -35.34 42.11
N HIS A 628 13.31 -34.43 42.42
CA HIS A 628 14.70 -34.73 42.77
C HIS A 628 14.96 -34.75 44.30
N ASN A 629 13.92 -34.66 45.13
CA ASN A 629 14.06 -34.75 46.58
C ASN A 629 14.38 -36.21 47.00
N PRO A 630 15.51 -36.51 47.68
CA PRO A 630 15.88 -37.87 48.04
C PRO A 630 14.93 -38.56 49.04
N TYR A 631 14.07 -37.80 49.74
CA TYR A 631 13.00 -38.37 50.57
C TYR A 631 11.75 -38.81 49.77
N TYR A 632 11.71 -38.51 48.47
CA TYR A 632 10.61 -38.85 47.59
C TYR A 632 11.12 -39.79 46.50
N CYS A 633 10.75 -41.07 46.55
CA CYS A 633 10.98 -42.00 45.43
C CYS A 633 9.91 -41.74 44.36
N PRO A 634 10.21 -41.08 43.22
CA PRO A 634 9.20 -40.83 42.21
C PRO A 634 8.82 -42.14 41.53
N GLY A 635 7.56 -42.33 41.19
CA GLY A 635 7.21 -43.39 40.26
C GLY A 635 7.94 -43.16 38.93
N SER A 636 8.37 -44.22 38.25
CA SER A 636 8.98 -44.09 36.91
C SER A 636 8.03 -43.50 35.86
N LYS A 637 6.74 -43.39 36.20
CA LYS A 637 5.71 -42.65 35.46
C LYS A 637 5.83 -41.12 35.64
N ASP A 638 6.23 -40.65 36.83
CA ASP A 638 6.17 -39.24 37.23
C ASP A 638 7.35 -38.45 36.65
N THR A 639 8.57 -39.00 36.67
CA THR A 639 9.72 -38.46 35.94
C THR A 639 9.45 -38.40 34.44
N ASN A 640 8.79 -39.44 33.90
CA ASN A 640 8.32 -39.47 32.52
C ASN A 640 7.24 -38.44 32.21
N ILE A 641 6.40 -38.05 33.18
CA ILE A 641 5.41 -36.97 33.02
C ILE A 641 6.14 -35.61 33.05
N ALA A 642 7.00 -35.36 34.04
CA ALA A 642 7.77 -34.13 34.17
C ALA A 642 8.59 -33.83 32.90
N LYS A 643 9.28 -34.82 32.31
CA LYS A 643 10.05 -34.64 31.06
C LYS A 643 9.19 -34.15 29.89
N ARG A 644 7.97 -34.66 29.73
CA ARG A 644 7.04 -34.26 28.65
C ARG A 644 6.54 -32.84 28.86
N MET A 645 6.22 -32.54 30.11
CA MET A 645 5.73 -31.24 30.54
C MET A 645 6.83 -30.16 30.43
N ALA A 646 8.11 -30.53 30.51
CA ALA A 646 9.25 -29.63 30.28
C ALA A 646 9.51 -29.37 28.79
N ILE A 647 9.39 -30.39 27.93
CA ILE A 647 9.51 -30.22 26.47
C ILE A 647 8.50 -29.20 25.95
N LEU A 648 7.26 -29.24 26.47
CA LEU A 648 6.17 -28.37 26.05
C LEU A 648 6.42 -26.88 26.38
N ILE A 649 7.15 -26.58 27.48
CA ILE A 649 7.61 -25.21 27.79
C ILE A 649 8.83 -24.83 26.98
N PHE A 650 9.74 -25.77 26.69
CA PHE A 650 10.91 -25.47 25.89
C PHE A 650 10.53 -25.11 24.45
N THR A 651 9.49 -25.75 23.89
CA THR A 651 8.91 -25.35 22.60
C THR A 651 8.22 -24.00 22.66
N ASP A 652 7.42 -23.73 23.70
CA ASP A 652 6.76 -22.44 23.94
C ASP A 652 7.78 -21.28 24.04
N PHE A 653 8.80 -21.44 24.88
CA PHE A 653 9.90 -20.49 25.06
C PHE A 653 10.65 -20.21 23.75
N LEU A 654 10.99 -21.25 22.97
CA LEU A 654 11.69 -21.07 21.68
C LEU A 654 10.82 -20.34 20.64
N CYS A 655 9.50 -20.44 20.71
CA CYS A 655 8.58 -19.71 19.84
C CYS A 655 8.40 -18.26 20.30
N MET A 656 8.29 -18.02 21.61
CA MET A 656 7.98 -16.71 22.18
C MET A 656 9.21 -15.80 22.35
N ALA A 657 10.39 -16.34 22.65
CA ALA A 657 11.59 -15.54 22.93
C ALA A 657 12.03 -14.60 21.78
N PRO A 658 12.02 -15.01 20.49
CA PRO A 658 12.36 -14.11 19.38
C PRO A 658 11.38 -12.93 19.24
N ILE A 659 10.11 -13.16 19.57
CA ILE A 659 9.04 -12.17 19.46
C ILE A 659 9.15 -11.14 20.59
N SER A 660 9.34 -11.60 21.83
CA SER A 660 9.59 -10.73 22.97
C SER A 660 10.85 -9.89 22.78
N PHE A 661 11.92 -10.46 22.22
CA PHE A 661 13.13 -9.71 21.86
C PHE A 661 12.86 -8.62 20.81
N TYR A 662 12.16 -8.96 19.72
CA TYR A 662 11.77 -8.00 18.69
C TYR A 662 10.89 -6.86 19.24
N ALA A 663 9.86 -7.21 20.03
CA ALA A 663 8.97 -6.25 20.66
C ALA A 663 9.73 -5.28 21.59
N MET A 664 10.68 -5.77 22.40
CA MET A 664 11.54 -4.89 23.20
C MET A 664 12.41 -3.97 22.34
N SER A 665 12.99 -4.46 21.24
CA SER A 665 13.79 -3.61 20.33
C SER A 665 12.99 -2.50 19.66
N ALA A 666 11.72 -2.77 19.33
CA ALA A 666 10.81 -1.78 18.76
C ALA A 666 10.40 -0.69 19.77
N VAL A 667 10.27 -1.04 21.06
CA VAL A 667 9.95 -0.09 22.15
C VAL A 667 11.13 0.81 22.54
N VAL A 668 12.36 0.45 22.15
CA VAL A 668 13.60 1.22 22.41
C VAL A 668 13.98 2.13 21.22
N ASP A 669 13.06 2.33 20.27
CA ASP A 669 13.28 3.09 19.01
C ASP A 669 14.53 2.65 18.23
N ARG A 670 14.91 1.37 18.38
CA ARG A 670 16.06 0.74 17.70
C ARG A 670 15.68 -0.64 17.19
N PRO A 671 14.85 -0.75 16.13
CA PRO A 671 14.54 -2.01 15.49
C PRO A 671 15.81 -2.64 14.90
N LEU A 672 16.38 -3.63 15.61
CA LEU A 672 17.57 -4.37 15.18
C LEU A 672 17.32 -5.28 13.96
N ILE A 673 16.06 -5.41 13.56
CA ILE A 673 15.58 -6.22 12.43
C ILE A 673 14.54 -5.37 11.68
N THR A 674 14.75 -5.15 10.38
CA THR A 674 13.80 -4.41 9.53
C THR A 674 12.42 -5.09 9.48
N VAL A 675 11.35 -4.31 9.32
CA VAL A 675 9.97 -4.81 9.36
C VAL A 675 9.69 -5.94 8.35
N SER A 676 10.31 -5.90 7.16
CA SER A 676 10.23 -6.99 6.18
C SER A 676 10.81 -8.31 6.69
N ASN A 677 11.89 -8.27 7.49
CA ASN A 677 12.52 -9.46 8.06
C ASN A 677 11.82 -9.94 9.35
N SER A 678 11.22 -9.04 10.13
CA SER A 678 10.45 -9.45 11.32
C SER A 678 9.16 -10.22 10.98
N LYS A 679 8.65 -10.09 9.74
CA LYS A 679 7.64 -11.00 9.17
C LYS A 679 8.03 -12.48 9.37
N ILE A 680 9.31 -12.85 9.22
CA ILE A 680 9.76 -14.24 9.37
C ILE A 680 9.50 -14.76 10.81
N LEU A 681 9.68 -13.90 11.83
CA LEU A 681 9.40 -14.25 13.23
C LEU A 681 7.90 -14.39 13.48
N LEU A 682 7.11 -13.43 12.99
CA LEU A 682 5.65 -13.39 13.20
C LEU A 682 4.88 -14.44 12.38
N VAL A 683 5.46 -14.92 11.27
CA VAL A 683 4.82 -15.87 10.34
C VAL A 683 5.25 -17.32 10.60
N LEU A 684 6.50 -17.56 11.02
CA LEU A 684 6.99 -18.91 11.33
C LEU A 684 7.03 -19.21 12.83
N PHE A 685 7.68 -18.37 13.64
CA PHE A 685 7.96 -18.71 15.04
C PHE A 685 6.73 -18.54 15.94
N TYR A 686 5.96 -17.45 15.77
CA TYR A 686 4.74 -17.19 16.54
C TYR A 686 3.70 -18.33 16.46
N PRO A 687 3.38 -18.91 15.29
CA PRO A 687 2.38 -19.98 15.20
C PRO A 687 2.95 -21.40 15.32
N LEU A 688 4.28 -21.57 15.34
CA LEU A 688 4.92 -22.89 15.42
C LEU A 688 4.54 -23.65 16.71
N ASN A 689 4.30 -22.93 17.81
CA ASN A 689 3.83 -23.47 19.08
C ASN A 689 2.49 -24.22 18.92
N SER A 690 1.48 -23.53 18.35
CA SER A 690 0.15 -24.06 18.09
C SER A 690 0.13 -25.21 17.07
N CYS A 691 1.09 -25.23 16.15
CA CYS A 691 1.32 -26.37 15.26
C CYS A 691 1.98 -27.56 15.97
N ALA A 692 2.88 -27.33 16.92
CA ALA A 692 3.63 -28.38 17.63
C ALA A 692 2.79 -29.13 18.68
N ASN A 693 1.89 -28.43 19.39
CA ASN A 693 1.12 -28.97 20.51
C ASN A 693 0.38 -30.31 20.20
N PRO A 694 -0.38 -30.46 19.09
CA PRO A 694 -0.96 -31.75 18.69
C PRO A 694 0.04 -32.90 18.59
N PHE A 695 1.23 -32.66 18.01
CA PHE A 695 2.27 -33.68 17.87
C PHE A 695 2.89 -34.03 19.22
N LEU A 696 3.08 -33.05 20.12
CA LEU A 696 3.53 -33.31 21.49
C LEU A 696 2.53 -34.23 22.23
N TYR A 697 1.22 -34.00 22.11
CA TYR A 697 0.22 -34.88 22.72
C TYR A 697 0.22 -36.29 22.09
N ALA A 698 0.24 -36.38 20.76
CA ALA A 698 0.30 -37.65 20.02
C ALA A 698 1.57 -38.47 20.31
N ILE A 699 2.73 -37.83 20.34
CA ILE A 699 4.01 -38.51 20.56
C ILE A 699 4.13 -38.92 22.03
N PHE A 700 3.77 -38.07 22.99
CA PHE A 700 4.11 -38.34 24.39
C PHE A 700 3.00 -39.01 25.22
N THR A 701 1.73 -38.98 24.80
CA THR A 701 0.62 -39.51 25.62
C THR A 701 0.14 -40.88 25.13
N LYS A 702 0.64 -41.97 25.74
CA LYS A 702 0.25 -43.36 25.40
C LYS A 702 -1.27 -43.61 25.41
N ALA A 703 -2.03 -42.96 26.31
CA ALA A 703 -3.49 -43.08 26.34
C ALA A 703 -4.13 -42.47 25.08
N PHE A 704 -3.73 -41.23 24.73
CA PHE A 704 -4.22 -40.51 23.55
C PHE A 704 -3.82 -41.22 22.23
N ARG A 705 -2.65 -41.88 22.16
CA ARG A 705 -2.34 -42.81 21.05
C ARG A 705 -3.34 -43.96 20.97
N GLY A 706 -3.72 -44.55 22.09
CA GLY A 706 -4.76 -45.58 22.16
C GLY A 706 -6.12 -45.06 21.70
N ASP A 707 -6.51 -43.87 22.17
CA ASP A 707 -7.75 -43.20 21.79
C ASP A 707 -7.78 -42.88 20.27
N ILE A 708 -6.67 -42.43 19.68
CA ILE A 708 -6.50 -42.27 18.22
C ILE A 708 -6.66 -43.61 17.49
N PHE A 709 -6.03 -44.70 17.93
CA PHE A 709 -6.20 -46.00 17.26
C PHE A 709 -7.63 -46.55 17.38
N ILE A 710 -8.30 -46.28 18.51
CA ILE A 710 -9.72 -46.63 18.69
C ILE A 710 -10.60 -45.79 17.73
N LEU A 711 -10.34 -44.50 17.59
CA LEU A 711 -11.06 -43.64 16.63
C LEU A 711 -10.83 -44.09 15.18
N LEU A 712 -9.57 -44.29 14.77
CA LEU A 712 -9.23 -44.81 13.44
C LEU A 712 -9.92 -46.14 13.14
N SER A 713 -10.07 -47.02 14.15
CA SER A 713 -10.79 -48.29 13.99
C SER A 713 -12.30 -48.16 13.77
N LYS A 714 -12.92 -47.02 14.15
CA LYS A 714 -14.30 -46.68 13.73
C LYS A 714 -14.37 -46.23 12.26
N VAL A 715 -13.25 -45.77 11.68
CA VAL A 715 -13.10 -45.38 10.26
C VAL A 715 -12.44 -46.53 9.45
N GLY A 716 -12.53 -47.77 9.92
CA GLY A 716 -12.01 -48.97 9.25
C GLY A 716 -10.48 -49.18 9.33
N LEU A 717 -9.70 -48.18 9.70
CA LEU A 717 -8.23 -48.24 9.69
C LEU A 717 -7.64 -48.78 11.00
N CYS A 718 -6.54 -49.53 10.91
CA CYS A 718 -5.74 -49.99 12.06
C CYS A 718 -6.46 -50.86 13.14
N GLN A 719 -7.58 -51.54 12.83
CA GLN A 719 -8.32 -52.39 13.79
C GLN A 719 -7.43 -53.32 14.63
N ARG A 720 -6.44 -54.00 14.02
CA ARG A 720 -5.50 -54.91 14.68
C ARG A 720 -4.66 -54.23 15.79
N ARG A 721 -4.37 -52.93 15.67
CA ARG A 721 -3.66 -52.13 16.71
C ARG A 721 -4.62 -51.65 17.81
N ALA A 722 -5.86 -51.31 17.47
CA ALA A 722 -6.88 -50.91 18.46
C ALA A 722 -7.21 -52.05 19.46
N GLN A 723 -7.24 -53.30 19.00
CA GLN A 723 -7.44 -54.46 19.87
C GLN A 723 -6.32 -54.65 20.90
N LEU A 724 -5.05 -54.42 20.53
CA LEU A 724 -3.91 -54.50 21.47
C LEU A 724 -4.02 -53.47 22.60
N PHE A 725 -4.48 -52.25 22.31
CA PHE A 725 -4.71 -51.23 23.33
C PHE A 725 -5.92 -51.54 24.24
N ARG A 726 -6.96 -52.22 23.73
CA ARG A 726 -8.05 -52.75 24.57
C ARG A 726 -7.55 -53.86 25.51
N GLY A 727 -6.68 -54.76 25.03
CA GLY A 727 -6.13 -55.86 25.84
C GLY A 727 -5.28 -55.41 27.04
N GLN A 728 -4.49 -54.34 26.89
CA GLN A 728 -3.63 -53.83 27.98
C GLN A 728 -4.41 -53.24 29.18
N ALA A 729 -5.72 -53.01 29.06
CA ALA A 729 -6.54 -52.52 30.17
C ALA A 729 -6.81 -53.59 31.26
N VAL A 730 -6.63 -54.88 30.95
CA VAL A 730 -7.07 -56.00 31.83
C VAL A 730 -5.92 -56.61 32.65
N SER A 731 -4.67 -56.55 32.17
CA SER A 731 -3.52 -57.18 32.85
C SER A 731 -2.50 -56.17 33.37
N SER A 732 -2.66 -55.77 34.65
CA SER A 732 -1.65 -54.98 35.39
C SER A 732 -1.78 -55.14 36.92
N LYS A 733 -1.71 -56.37 37.43
CA LYS A 733 -1.40 -56.67 38.84
C LYS A 733 -0.25 -57.69 38.89
N GLY A 734 0.84 -57.35 39.57
CA GLY A 734 1.97 -58.26 39.78
C GLY A 734 3.35 -57.63 39.59
N SER A 735 3.81 -56.85 40.58
CA SER A 735 5.23 -56.66 40.98
C SER A 735 5.40 -55.37 41.80
N SER A 736 5.03 -55.40 43.07
CA SER A 736 5.46 -54.37 44.03
C SER A 736 6.80 -54.81 44.65
N ARG A 737 7.91 -54.17 44.28
CA ARG A 737 9.16 -54.31 45.04
C ARG A 737 9.09 -53.43 46.28
N VAL A 738 9.46 -53.99 47.42
CA VAL A 738 9.52 -53.28 48.72
C VAL A 738 10.71 -52.32 48.71
N CYS A 739 10.52 -51.11 49.23
CA CYS A 739 11.60 -50.18 49.53
C CYS A 739 11.83 -50.19 51.05
N GLN A 740 13.03 -50.55 51.49
CA GLN A 740 13.33 -50.79 52.91
C GLN A 740 13.68 -49.48 53.62
N GLN A 741 13.19 -49.28 54.85
CA GLN A 741 13.42 -48.05 55.61
C GLN A 741 14.86 -47.94 56.12
N VAL A 742 15.43 -46.75 56.05
CA VAL A 742 16.56 -46.32 56.88
C VAL A 742 16.07 -45.18 57.77
N GLN A 743 15.93 -45.45 59.08
CA GLN A 743 15.44 -44.45 60.04
C GLN A 743 16.04 -44.70 61.43
N GLY A 744 16.54 -43.62 62.05
CA GLY A 744 17.29 -43.68 63.32
C GLY A 744 18.78 -43.97 63.12
N GLY A 745 19.68 -43.49 63.98
CA GLY A 745 19.48 -42.57 65.10
C GLY A 745 20.75 -42.43 65.94
N LYS A 746 21.18 -41.20 66.27
CA LYS A 746 22.41 -40.98 67.06
C LYS A 746 22.23 -41.40 68.53
N LYS A 747 23.11 -42.27 69.02
CA LYS A 747 23.86 -42.05 70.27
C LYS A 747 25.11 -42.94 70.36
N ARG A 748 26.04 -42.57 71.23
CA ARG A 748 27.20 -43.39 71.63
C ARG A 748 26.75 -44.42 72.67
N ASP A 749 27.44 -45.55 72.75
CA ASP A 749 28.16 -45.93 73.98
C ASP A 749 29.23 -46.99 73.70
N THR A 750 30.05 -47.32 74.70
CA THR A 750 31.34 -48.03 74.54
C THR A 750 31.39 -49.42 75.18
N ASP A 751 32.03 -50.33 74.45
CA ASP A 751 32.87 -51.45 74.93
C ASP A 751 32.22 -52.78 75.41
N ARG A 752 33.04 -53.84 75.33
CA ARG A 752 33.14 -55.03 76.22
C ARG A 752 32.40 -56.35 75.90
N LYS A 753 33.04 -57.13 75.00
CA LYS A 753 33.44 -58.57 75.14
C LYS A 753 32.41 -59.72 75.33
N ARG A 754 32.78 -60.88 74.72
CA ARG A 754 32.36 -62.30 74.99
C ARG A 754 30.92 -62.67 74.54
N THR A 755 30.58 -63.91 74.15
CA THR A 755 31.32 -65.15 73.77
C THR A 755 30.39 -66.12 73.02
N GLY A 756 30.95 -67.02 72.19
CA GLY A 756 30.30 -68.29 71.82
C GLY A 756 29.94 -68.44 70.33
N GLY A 757 30.30 -69.59 69.75
CA GLY A 757 29.62 -70.20 68.59
C GLY A 757 28.71 -71.34 69.07
N PRO A 758 28.46 -72.42 68.28
CA PRO A 758 29.08 -72.79 66.99
C PRO A 758 28.08 -73.13 65.85
N GLU A 759 28.62 -73.52 64.69
CA GLU A 759 28.06 -74.47 63.68
C GLU A 759 26.71 -74.11 62.96
N GLU A 760 26.41 -74.55 61.72
CA GLU A 760 27.15 -75.41 60.77
C GLU A 760 26.89 -75.08 59.27
N VAL A 761 27.87 -75.42 58.42
CA VAL A 761 27.96 -75.66 56.95
C VAL A 761 26.83 -75.24 55.96
N PRO A 762 27.17 -74.60 54.80
CA PRO A 762 26.30 -74.41 53.64
C PRO A 762 26.47 -75.49 52.53
N ILE A 763 25.51 -75.60 51.60
CA ILE A 763 25.62 -76.41 50.37
C ILE A 763 25.26 -75.58 49.12
N HIS A 764 25.93 -75.89 48.00
CA HIS A 764 25.95 -75.15 46.74
C HIS A 764 24.69 -75.36 45.87
N LEU A 765 24.35 -74.35 45.06
CA LEU A 765 23.62 -74.53 43.80
C LEU A 765 24.64 -74.72 42.67
N GLN A 766 24.33 -75.59 41.70
CA GLN A 766 25.17 -75.85 40.53
C GLN A 766 24.34 -75.73 39.25
N GLU A 767 24.83 -74.95 38.30
CA GLU A 767 24.22 -74.81 36.97
C GLU A 767 24.51 -76.05 36.11
N TYR A 768 23.62 -76.34 35.16
CA TYR A 768 23.98 -77.12 33.98
C TYR A 768 23.25 -76.59 32.73
N SER A 769 23.95 -76.62 31.61
CA SER A 769 23.46 -76.17 30.29
C SER A 769 22.89 -77.34 29.48
N GLY A 770 22.02 -77.05 28.52
CA GLY A 770 21.46 -78.04 27.59
C GLY A 770 20.89 -77.39 26.33
N SER A 771 21.34 -77.86 25.17
CA SER A 771 20.92 -77.40 23.84
C SER A 771 20.41 -78.58 22.99
N GLY A 772 19.49 -78.35 22.05
CA GLY A 772 19.02 -79.39 21.14
C GLY A 772 17.86 -78.96 20.22
N HIS A 773 17.94 -79.34 18.95
CA HIS A 773 16.88 -79.22 17.93
C HIS A 773 16.41 -80.61 17.49
N THR A 774 15.09 -80.82 17.30
CA THR A 774 14.57 -81.87 16.39
C THR A 774 13.14 -81.56 15.91
N TYR A 775 12.75 -82.09 14.74
CA TYR A 775 11.42 -82.05 14.13
C TYR A 775 10.58 -83.30 14.48
N ILE A 776 9.23 -83.19 14.49
CA ILE A 776 8.25 -84.24 14.08
C ILE A 776 7.02 -83.55 13.43
N GLN A 777 6.27 -84.27 12.58
CA GLN A 777 5.13 -83.80 11.76
C GLN A 777 4.04 -84.91 11.65
N LEU A 778 2.79 -84.58 11.25
CA LEU A 778 1.63 -85.48 10.96
C LEU A 778 0.94 -86.17 12.18
N ALA A 779 -0.35 -86.54 12.17
CA ALA A 779 -1.51 -86.15 11.34
C ALA A 779 -2.89 -86.58 11.93
N SER A 780 -3.96 -85.98 11.40
CA SER A 780 -5.34 -86.50 11.19
C SER A 780 -6.13 -87.22 12.32
N GLN A 781 -7.33 -86.69 12.62
CA GLN A 781 -8.60 -87.31 12.18
C GLN A 781 -9.81 -86.36 12.35
N GLN A 782 -10.87 -86.59 11.56
CA GLN A 782 -12.15 -85.87 11.53
C GLN A 782 -13.26 -86.90 11.19
N PRO A 783 -14.52 -86.66 11.58
CA PRO A 783 -15.53 -86.50 10.52
C PRO A 783 -16.64 -85.46 10.82
N SER A 784 -17.33 -85.03 9.75
CA SER A 784 -18.55 -84.21 9.73
C SER A 784 -19.57 -84.82 8.75
N PRO A 785 -20.87 -84.50 8.91
CA PRO A 785 -21.68 -83.79 7.88
C PRO A 785 -22.37 -82.54 8.52
N GLU A 786 -23.23 -81.69 7.92
CA GLU A 786 -23.62 -81.20 6.56
C GLU A 786 -24.61 -80.01 6.81
N GLU A 787 -25.06 -79.14 5.89
CA GLU A 787 -24.84 -78.89 4.44
C GLU A 787 -24.15 -77.49 4.28
N SER A 788 -23.83 -76.86 3.13
CA SER A 788 -24.62 -76.33 1.98
C SER A 788 -25.67 -75.26 2.34
N ARG A 789 -25.84 -74.13 1.61
CA ARG A 789 -25.42 -73.67 0.25
C ARG A 789 -25.14 -72.15 0.26
N SER A 790 -24.04 -71.62 -0.33
CA SER A 790 -23.87 -71.10 -1.72
C SER A 790 -24.66 -69.81 -2.08
N LEU A 791 -24.16 -68.79 -2.78
CA LEU A 791 -22.82 -68.51 -3.37
C LEU A 791 -22.64 -66.98 -3.58
N GLU A 792 -21.58 -66.57 -4.29
CA GLU A 792 -21.07 -65.19 -4.48
C GLU A 792 -21.69 -64.42 -5.67
N THR A 793 -21.58 -63.08 -5.64
CA THR A 793 -20.91 -62.28 -6.69
C THR A 793 -20.45 -60.94 -6.14
#